data_AF-A0AAQ3MHD5-F1
#
_entry.id   AF-A0AAQ3MHD5-F1
#
_cell.length_a   1.000
_cell.length_b   1.000
_cell.length_c   1.000
_cell.angle_alpha   90.00
_cell.angle_beta   90.00
_cell.angle_gamma   90.00
#
_symmetry.space_group_name_H-M   'P 1'
#
loop_
_entity.id
_entity.type
_entity.pdbx_description
1 polymer ?
#
loop_
_entity_poly.entity_id
_entity_poly.type
_entity_poly.pdbx_seq_one_letter_code
_entity_poly.pdbx_strand_id
1 'polypeptide(L)'
;MKNREDKVRVEIGSLREKLDLERHNSIEIEKSLKIRDEQCKKGKQAQENYELLLKRMKQSGLDMDELKKRNVALEGEVCELKKKMVENVKHVTELRTEISKLEEEKVRDKNALNMKNTELKEEIKKNLAEIERLRTENDKLTDEKLERKTAFESLERKYGELSASVLKLEDDVKLLMSEGASDCGNTEQEPNTGVSFAVKAEEVFDDYELENDTGEPVPSPKTKETHIKKGYKDVASGLFAHLDEIRNMQQLKLSFLVSNEKQSGFLSSANEAPCLEFLSQLASMGLDLHILPFFILVLMVINIFWRSKTRNSNSKLPPGPRKLPLIGNIHEIGSQTHRSLATLARQHGPLMYMQLGELCCIVVSSAEMAKEVMNTHDIIFANRPSVLAADVITYGSKGMSFSPYGSYWRQMRKICTMELLTQKRVESFRSIRLQELSNFVKEISLSEGSPVNLTEKMNSLSYGLISRILFGKKSEDQEAYVEHMKGVNETVGGFSVSDLYPSVGLLQVITGIRTRVEKIHQGMDRVLQNIVSDHRDKTLGAFGEEDREDLVDVLLRLQKNGDLEHPLSDTVVKATLLDIFSAGSDTSSTIMNWVMSELVKNPEVMVKVQSEVRRIFDGKGYVDETDIHELKYLRAVIKETLRMHPPAPFLLPRECSEKCEINGYEIPAKSKVIVNAWAIGRDPNHWNEAEKFYPERFLESSIDYKGGEFQFIPFGAGRRICPGINLGIVNVEFSLANLLFHFDWKLPQAINRPQDLDMTESFGLTVKRKHDLVLIPISHHSAKN
;
A
#
# COMPACT_ATOMS: atom_id res chain seq x y z
N MET A 1 50.58 49.75 -64.51
CA MET A 1 49.89 50.40 -63.37
C MET A 1 48.66 49.62 -62.93
N LYS A 2 47.69 49.32 -63.81
CA LYS A 2 46.48 48.51 -63.51
C LYS A 2 46.74 47.20 -62.72
N ASN A 3 47.76 46.43 -63.12
CA ASN A 3 48.10 45.15 -62.48
C ASN A 3 48.71 45.27 -61.06
N ARG A 4 49.20 46.47 -60.67
CA ARG A 4 49.67 46.74 -59.30
C ARG A 4 48.53 47.21 -58.40
N GLU A 5 47.57 47.97 -58.93
CA GLU A 5 46.38 48.40 -58.19
C GLU A 5 45.47 47.21 -57.86
N ASP A 6 45.31 46.25 -58.77
CA ASP A 6 44.49 45.06 -58.53
C ASP A 6 45.10 44.15 -57.45
N LYS A 7 46.44 44.03 -57.40
CA LYS A 7 47.14 43.22 -56.39
C LYS A 7 47.05 43.85 -54.99
N VAL A 8 47.19 45.16 -54.89
CA VAL A 8 47.02 45.91 -53.63
C VAL A 8 45.57 45.86 -53.16
N ARG A 9 44.59 45.90 -54.08
CA ARG A 9 43.17 45.82 -53.72
C ARG A 9 42.77 44.45 -53.17
N VAL A 10 43.38 43.36 -53.67
CA VAL A 10 43.19 42.00 -53.14
C VAL A 10 43.86 41.81 -51.78
N GLU A 11 45.08 42.33 -51.57
CA GLU A 11 45.75 42.29 -50.26
C GLU A 11 45.00 43.11 -49.19
N ILE A 12 44.48 44.29 -49.55
CA ILE A 12 43.65 45.11 -48.65
C ILE A 12 42.32 44.40 -48.33
N GLY A 13 41.74 43.68 -49.29
CA GLY A 13 40.55 42.85 -49.08
C GLY A 13 40.80 41.72 -48.08
N SER A 14 41.89 40.97 -48.24
CA SER A 14 42.29 39.90 -47.32
C SER A 14 42.62 40.40 -45.91
N LEU A 15 43.26 41.58 -45.80
CA LEU A 15 43.55 42.20 -44.51
C LEU A 15 42.29 42.70 -43.81
N ARG A 16 41.29 43.24 -44.54
CA ARG A 16 39.99 43.61 -43.96
C ARG A 16 39.24 42.40 -43.42
N GLU A 17 39.22 41.31 -44.17
CA GLU A 17 38.51 40.10 -43.76
C GLU A 17 39.12 39.46 -42.50
N LYS A 18 40.46 39.49 -42.37
CA LYS A 18 41.16 39.09 -41.14
C LYS A 18 40.88 40.05 -39.97
N LEU A 19 40.84 41.35 -40.22
CA LEU A 19 40.57 42.35 -39.19
C LEU A 19 39.11 42.27 -38.68
N ASP A 20 38.16 41.97 -39.57
CA ASP A 20 36.75 41.79 -39.22
C ASP A 20 36.53 40.48 -38.44
N LEU A 21 37.27 39.41 -38.78
CA LEU A 21 37.27 38.14 -38.03
C LEU A 21 37.85 38.31 -36.61
N GLU A 22 38.96 39.03 -36.46
CA GLU A 22 39.53 39.33 -35.14
C GLU A 22 38.62 40.25 -34.31
N ARG A 23 37.93 41.22 -34.94
CA ARG A 23 36.90 42.03 -34.27
C ARG A 23 35.73 41.18 -33.79
N HIS A 24 35.28 40.23 -34.60
CA HIS A 24 34.18 39.34 -34.23
C HIS A 24 34.55 38.45 -33.03
N ASN A 25 35.74 37.83 -33.09
CA ASN A 25 36.26 37.02 -31.99
C ASN A 25 36.49 37.84 -30.72
N SER A 26 36.97 39.08 -30.83
CA SER A 26 37.17 39.97 -29.68
C SER A 26 35.84 40.35 -29.01
N ILE A 27 34.79 40.63 -29.78
CA ILE A 27 33.44 40.93 -29.26
C ILE A 27 32.82 39.70 -28.58
N GLU A 28 33.04 38.51 -29.13
CA GLU A 28 32.54 37.25 -28.58
C GLU A 28 33.24 36.87 -27.27
N ILE A 29 34.57 37.06 -27.21
CA ILE A 29 35.36 36.92 -25.97
C ILE A 29 34.91 37.94 -24.91
N GLU A 30 34.64 39.19 -25.27
CA GLU A 30 34.19 40.22 -24.32
C GLU A 30 32.79 39.92 -23.76
N LYS A 31 31.88 39.36 -24.58
CA LYS A 31 30.57 38.86 -24.12
C LYS A 31 30.73 37.68 -23.16
N SER A 32 31.56 36.70 -23.51
CA SER A 32 31.83 35.52 -22.67
C SER A 32 32.53 35.86 -21.35
N LEU A 33 33.33 36.92 -21.31
CA LEU A 33 33.94 37.44 -20.08
C LEU A 33 32.93 38.21 -19.21
N LYS A 34 32.02 39.00 -19.80
CA LYS A 34 30.94 39.68 -19.06
C LYS A 34 29.97 38.71 -18.42
N ILE A 35 29.59 37.64 -19.13
CA ILE A 35 28.73 36.57 -18.61
C ILE A 35 29.42 35.85 -17.44
N ARG A 36 30.71 35.50 -17.56
CA ARG A 36 31.49 34.87 -16.47
C ARG A 36 31.65 35.78 -15.24
N ASP A 37 31.84 37.08 -15.42
CA ASP A 37 31.97 38.04 -14.31
C ASP A 37 30.63 38.23 -13.56
N GLU A 38 29.51 38.21 -14.28
CA GLU A 38 28.17 38.28 -13.70
C GLU A 38 27.77 36.99 -12.97
N GLN A 39 28.19 35.82 -13.47
CA GLN A 39 28.02 34.53 -12.80
C GLN A 39 28.87 34.44 -11.51
N CYS A 40 30.12 34.94 -11.54
CA CYS A 40 30.98 35.01 -10.36
C CYS A 40 30.38 35.89 -9.25
N LYS A 41 29.78 37.05 -9.60
CA LYS A 41 29.07 37.91 -8.65
C LYS A 41 27.85 37.23 -8.01
N LYS A 42 27.08 36.46 -8.78
CA LYS A 42 25.93 35.69 -8.27
C LYS A 42 26.36 34.58 -7.30
N GLY A 43 27.44 33.86 -7.62
CA GLY A 43 28.02 32.85 -6.72
C GLY A 43 28.51 33.45 -5.39
N LYS A 44 29.18 34.60 -5.44
CA LYS A 44 29.67 35.30 -4.24
C LYS A 44 28.53 35.81 -3.34
N GLN A 45 27.47 36.35 -3.95
CA GLN A 45 26.26 36.77 -3.23
C GLN A 45 25.54 35.59 -2.56
N ALA A 46 25.50 34.42 -3.21
CA ALA A 46 24.91 33.21 -2.64
C ALA A 46 25.71 32.69 -1.44
N GLN A 47 27.05 32.72 -1.52
CA GLN A 47 27.94 32.36 -0.42
C GLN A 47 27.78 33.29 0.79
N GLU A 48 27.71 34.61 0.57
CA GLU A 48 27.49 35.60 1.65
C GLU A 48 26.11 35.42 2.32
N ASN A 49 25.06 35.14 1.54
CA ASN A 49 23.73 34.86 2.06
C ASN A 49 23.70 33.57 2.89
N TYR A 50 24.47 32.54 2.50
CA TYR A 50 24.59 31.28 3.22
C TYR A 50 25.38 31.44 4.53
N GLU A 51 26.49 32.18 4.52
CA GLU A 51 27.24 32.48 5.74
C GLU A 51 26.42 33.31 6.75
N LEU A 52 25.61 34.26 6.27
CA LEU A 52 24.68 35.01 7.09
C LEU A 52 23.60 34.11 7.71
N LEU A 53 23.15 33.09 6.97
CA LEU A 53 22.18 32.10 7.44
C LEU A 53 22.79 31.17 8.50
N LEU A 54 24.00 30.67 8.28
CA LEU A 54 24.76 29.88 9.26
C LEU A 54 25.02 30.66 10.55
N LYS A 55 25.31 31.95 10.43
CA LYS A 55 25.47 32.86 11.58
C LYS A 55 24.16 33.03 12.36
N ARG A 56 23.02 33.11 11.67
CA ARG A 56 21.68 33.14 12.29
C ARG A 56 21.30 31.80 12.93
N MET A 57 21.68 30.67 12.33
CA MET A 57 21.49 29.34 12.92
C MET A 57 22.31 29.17 14.20
N LYS A 58 23.58 29.57 14.20
CA LYS A 58 24.43 29.56 15.41
C LYS A 58 23.92 30.51 16.51
N GLN A 59 23.28 31.62 16.13
CA GLN A 59 22.66 32.56 17.08
C GLN A 59 21.32 32.05 17.68
N SER A 60 20.71 31.00 17.12
CA SER A 60 19.44 30.44 17.60
C SER A 60 19.57 29.37 18.70
N GLY A 61 20.79 29.05 19.13
CA GLY A 61 21.05 28.32 20.38
C GLY A 61 20.57 26.86 20.46
N LEU A 62 20.30 26.20 19.33
CA LEU A 62 19.79 24.82 19.32
C LEU A 62 20.90 23.82 19.00
N ASP A 63 21.55 23.29 20.04
CA ASP A 63 22.46 22.15 19.96
C ASP A 63 21.65 20.86 19.75
N MET A 64 21.77 20.29 18.55
CA MET A 64 21.06 19.07 18.14
C MET A 64 21.50 17.83 18.92
N ASP A 65 22.73 17.80 19.43
CA ASP A 65 23.22 16.68 20.26
C ASP A 65 22.66 16.78 21.69
N GLU A 66 22.43 17.99 22.19
CA GLU A 66 21.77 18.22 23.48
C GLU A 66 20.28 17.82 23.44
N LEU A 67 19.58 18.14 22.36
CA LEU A 67 18.19 17.72 22.14
C LEU A 67 18.05 16.20 22.01
N LYS A 68 18.98 15.52 21.33
CA LYS A 68 19.01 14.06 21.23
C LYS A 68 19.27 13.40 22.58
N LYS A 69 20.27 13.87 23.32
CA LYS A 69 20.58 13.35 24.66
C LYS A 69 19.38 13.49 25.61
N ARG A 70 18.66 14.62 25.56
CA ARG A 70 17.48 14.82 26.40
C ARG A 70 16.28 13.99 25.97
N ASN A 71 16.04 13.79 24.67
CA ASN A 71 14.96 12.91 24.20
C ASN A 71 15.19 11.46 24.61
N VAL A 72 16.42 10.94 24.52
CA VAL A 72 16.75 9.59 25.00
C VAL A 72 16.58 9.48 26.53
N ALA A 73 16.97 10.51 27.29
CA ALA A 73 16.75 10.55 28.74
C ALA A 73 15.26 10.56 29.10
N LEU A 74 14.45 11.36 28.40
CA LEU A 74 12.99 11.43 28.59
C LEU A 74 12.30 10.08 28.29
N GLU A 75 12.77 9.32 27.31
CA GLU A 75 12.26 7.99 27.02
C GLU A 75 12.56 6.98 28.13
N GLY A 76 13.75 7.06 28.73
CA GLY A 76 14.10 6.29 29.93
C GLY A 76 13.21 6.65 31.12
N GLU A 77 13.00 7.95 31.36
CA GLU A 77 12.16 8.46 32.45
C GLU A 77 10.68 8.01 32.30
N VAL A 78 10.11 8.10 31.10
CA VAL A 78 8.72 7.64 30.81
C VAL A 78 8.58 6.12 30.92
N CYS A 79 9.58 5.35 30.47
CA CYS A 79 9.57 3.90 30.59
C CYS A 79 9.57 3.44 32.05
N GLU A 80 10.40 4.08 32.88
CA GLU A 80 10.51 3.76 34.31
C GLU A 80 9.23 4.15 35.08
N LEU A 81 8.60 5.29 34.73
CA LEU A 81 7.31 5.69 35.31
C LEU A 81 6.20 4.69 34.97
N LYS A 82 6.12 4.23 33.71
CA LYS A 82 5.14 3.21 33.30
C LYS A 82 5.34 1.89 34.02
N LYS A 83 6.59 1.48 34.24
CA LYS A 83 6.92 0.27 35.00
C LYS A 83 6.45 0.37 36.45
N LYS A 84 6.72 1.50 37.13
CA LYS A 84 6.22 1.77 38.50
C LYS A 84 4.70 1.79 38.58
N MET A 85 4.02 2.36 37.58
CA MET A 85 2.56 2.32 37.51
C MET A 85 2.01 0.89 37.39
N VAL A 86 2.62 0.06 36.54
CA VAL A 86 2.22 -1.35 36.38
C VAL A 86 2.43 -2.15 37.66
N GLU A 87 3.56 -1.95 38.35
CA GLU A 87 3.84 -2.58 39.64
C GLU A 87 2.82 -2.18 40.72
N ASN A 88 2.47 -0.89 40.80
CA ASN A 88 1.46 -0.40 41.75
C ASN A 88 0.05 -0.91 41.43
N VAL A 89 -0.33 -1.01 40.15
CA VAL A 89 -1.62 -1.60 39.73
C VAL A 89 -1.69 -3.08 40.08
N LYS A 90 -0.60 -3.81 39.88
CA LYS A 90 -0.51 -5.23 40.27
C LYS A 90 -0.68 -5.39 41.78
N HIS A 91 0.02 -4.56 42.57
CA HIS A 91 -0.07 -4.60 44.02
C HIS A 91 -1.48 -4.26 44.55
N VAL A 92 -2.16 -3.27 43.96
CA VAL A 92 -3.57 -2.95 44.29
C VAL A 92 -4.49 -4.13 43.98
N THR A 93 -4.23 -4.87 42.90
CA THR A 93 -5.02 -6.05 42.51
C THR A 93 -4.84 -7.20 43.51
N GLU A 94 -3.60 -7.42 43.98
CA GLU A 94 -3.28 -8.40 45.02
C GLU A 94 -3.96 -8.05 46.36
N LEU A 95 -3.88 -6.78 46.79
CA LEU A 95 -4.53 -6.30 48.03
C LEU A 95 -6.07 -6.41 47.96
N ARG A 96 -6.69 -6.13 46.81
CA ARG A 96 -8.15 -6.32 46.60
C ARG A 96 -8.56 -7.79 46.69
N THR A 97 -7.69 -8.68 46.20
CA THR A 97 -7.89 -10.13 46.30
C THR A 97 -7.77 -10.60 47.75
N GLU A 98 -6.84 -10.04 48.53
CA GLU A 98 -6.71 -10.33 49.96
C GLU A 98 -7.92 -9.82 50.77
N ILE A 99 -8.43 -8.62 50.48
CA ILE A 99 -9.68 -8.11 51.08
C ILE A 99 -10.86 -9.04 50.78
N SER A 100 -11.00 -9.48 49.52
CA SER A 100 -12.09 -10.38 49.13
C SER A 100 -12.04 -11.72 49.89
N LYS A 101 -10.84 -12.28 50.09
CA LYS A 101 -10.63 -13.50 50.89
C LYS A 101 -10.94 -13.29 52.38
N LEU A 102 -10.57 -12.14 52.94
CA LEU A 102 -10.86 -11.80 54.33
C LEU A 102 -12.36 -11.56 54.58
N GLU A 103 -13.10 -11.08 53.57
CA GLU A 103 -14.55 -10.87 53.64
C GLU A 103 -15.35 -12.19 53.57
N GLU A 104 -14.76 -13.25 53.01
CA GLU A 104 -15.34 -14.61 52.96
C GLU A 104 -15.05 -15.44 54.23
N GLU A 105 -14.05 -15.07 55.03
CA GLU A 105 -13.60 -15.82 56.21
C GLU A 105 -14.49 -15.56 57.46
N LYS A 106 -15.13 -16.60 58.02
CA LYS A 106 -15.89 -16.53 59.29
C LYS A 106 -14.98 -16.70 60.51
N VAL A 107 -14.44 -15.60 61.04
CA VAL A 107 -13.47 -15.62 62.15
C VAL A 107 -14.08 -15.21 63.50
N ARG A 108 -13.57 -15.80 64.60
CA ARG A 108 -14.00 -15.61 66.00
C ARG A 108 -13.70 -14.23 66.58
N ASP A 109 -12.75 -13.48 66.01
CA ASP A 109 -12.36 -12.14 66.46
C ASP A 109 -12.65 -11.10 65.37
N LYS A 110 -13.89 -10.60 65.40
CA LYS A 110 -14.42 -9.65 64.41
C LYS A 110 -13.73 -8.28 64.47
N ASN A 111 -13.13 -7.93 65.61
CA ASN A 111 -12.45 -6.65 65.78
C ASN A 111 -11.07 -6.65 65.10
N ALA A 112 -10.31 -7.74 65.23
CA ALA A 112 -9.02 -7.89 64.54
C ALA A 112 -9.18 -7.91 63.01
N LEU A 113 -10.23 -8.58 62.50
CA LEU A 113 -10.54 -8.63 61.06
C LEU A 113 -10.92 -7.25 60.50
N ASN A 114 -11.76 -6.50 61.22
CA ASN A 114 -12.13 -5.13 60.83
C ASN A 114 -10.93 -4.18 60.85
N MET A 115 -10.02 -4.33 61.82
CA MET A 115 -8.79 -3.54 61.89
C MET A 115 -7.88 -3.83 60.68
N LYS A 116 -7.66 -5.11 60.34
CA LYS A 116 -6.84 -5.51 59.18
C LYS A 116 -7.47 -5.09 57.83
N ASN A 117 -8.79 -5.19 57.67
CA ASN A 117 -9.50 -4.72 56.46
C ASN A 117 -9.41 -3.18 56.34
N THR A 118 -9.44 -2.45 57.46
CA THR A 118 -9.25 -0.99 57.47
C THR A 118 -7.81 -0.61 57.07
N GLU A 119 -6.80 -1.32 57.57
CA GLU A 119 -5.39 -1.12 57.19
C GLU A 119 -5.16 -1.35 55.69
N LEU A 120 -5.67 -2.47 55.14
CA LEU A 120 -5.55 -2.77 53.70
C LEU A 120 -6.27 -1.74 52.82
N LYS A 121 -7.41 -1.21 53.27
CA LYS A 121 -8.14 -0.14 52.56
C LYS A 121 -7.37 1.17 52.52
N GLU A 122 -6.70 1.55 53.61
CA GLU A 122 -5.83 2.73 53.63
C GLU A 122 -4.56 2.52 52.77
N GLU A 123 -4.02 1.30 52.71
CA GLU A 123 -2.89 0.97 51.84
C GLU A 123 -3.26 1.03 50.34
N ILE A 124 -4.44 0.53 49.96
CA ILE A 124 -4.98 0.69 48.60
C ILE A 124 -5.16 2.17 48.26
N LYS A 125 -5.70 2.97 49.18
CA LYS A 125 -5.91 4.41 48.99
C LYS A 125 -4.59 5.15 48.78
N LYS A 126 -3.54 4.78 49.52
CA LYS A 126 -2.18 5.31 49.35
C LYS A 126 -1.60 4.96 47.98
N ASN A 127 -1.75 3.71 47.53
CA ASN A 127 -1.26 3.27 46.22
C ASN A 127 -2.04 3.91 45.05
N LEU A 128 -3.34 4.13 45.19
CA LEU A 128 -4.15 4.85 44.20
C LEU A 128 -3.74 6.32 44.07
N ALA A 129 -3.47 6.99 45.20
CA ALA A 129 -2.96 8.36 45.19
C ALA A 129 -1.58 8.47 44.50
N GLU A 130 -0.72 7.47 44.69
CA GLU A 130 0.59 7.41 44.01
C GLU A 130 0.44 7.15 42.50
N ILE A 131 -0.49 6.29 42.08
CA ILE A 131 -0.80 6.08 40.65
C ILE A 131 -1.27 7.38 39.99
N GLU A 132 -2.11 8.15 40.66
CA GLU A 132 -2.62 9.42 40.13
C GLU A 132 -1.54 10.50 40.04
N ARG A 133 -0.61 10.52 41.02
CA ARG A 133 0.61 11.33 40.96
C ARG A 133 1.50 10.96 39.76
N LEU A 134 1.79 9.67 39.59
CA LEU A 134 2.61 9.16 38.49
C LEU A 134 1.97 9.43 37.12
N ARG A 135 0.64 9.34 37.03
CA ARG A 135 -0.11 9.71 35.82
C ARG A 135 0.05 11.18 35.47
N THR A 136 -0.11 12.06 36.45
CA THR A 136 0.07 13.51 36.27
C THR A 136 1.50 13.86 35.83
N GLU A 137 2.51 13.15 36.35
CA GLU A 137 3.91 13.32 35.95
C GLU A 137 4.18 12.80 34.54
N ASN A 138 3.60 11.67 34.16
CA ASN A 138 3.67 11.13 32.80
C ASN A 138 2.99 12.06 31.77
N ASP A 139 1.85 12.66 32.12
CA ASP A 139 1.14 13.58 31.23
C ASP A 139 1.98 14.84 30.96
N LYS A 140 2.64 15.41 31.98
CA LYS A 140 3.58 16.53 31.82
C LYS A 140 4.76 16.21 30.90
N LEU A 141 5.35 15.02 31.04
CA LEU A 141 6.47 14.58 30.17
C LEU A 141 6.00 14.29 28.73
N THR A 142 4.74 13.90 28.56
CA THR A 142 4.12 13.68 27.25
C THR A 142 3.87 15.02 26.54
N ASP A 143 3.42 16.03 27.27
CA ASP A 143 3.25 17.40 26.74
C ASP A 143 4.61 18.01 26.35
N GLU A 144 5.66 17.85 27.18
CA GLU A 144 7.02 18.27 26.84
C GLU A 144 7.54 17.57 25.56
N LYS A 145 7.20 16.29 25.37
CA LYS A 145 7.54 15.53 24.16
C LYS A 145 6.81 16.08 22.92
N LEU A 146 5.54 16.49 23.06
CA LEU A 146 4.73 17.03 21.98
C LEU A 146 5.21 18.42 21.52
N GLU A 147 5.55 19.29 22.47
CA GLU A 147 6.13 20.61 22.17
C GLU A 147 7.45 20.49 21.41
N ARG A 148 8.34 19.58 21.85
CA ARG A 148 9.63 19.33 21.18
C ARG A 148 9.47 18.70 19.80
N LYS A 149 8.48 17.81 19.60
CA LYS A 149 8.13 17.28 18.28
C LYS A 149 7.69 18.38 17.32
N THR A 150 6.85 19.30 17.79
CA THR A 150 6.38 20.45 17.01
C THR A 150 7.55 21.39 16.63
N ALA A 151 8.49 21.61 17.55
CA ALA A 151 9.72 22.37 17.27
C ALA A 151 10.60 21.68 16.21
N PHE A 152 10.69 20.35 16.24
CA PHE A 152 11.44 19.55 15.27
C PHE A 152 10.81 19.59 13.87
N GLU A 153 9.49 19.45 13.77
CA GLU A 153 8.75 19.55 12.48
C GLU A 153 8.87 20.95 11.87
N SER A 154 8.92 21.99 12.71
CA SER A 154 9.18 23.37 12.27
C SER A 154 10.61 23.54 11.74
N LEU A 155 11.60 22.89 12.34
CA LEU A 155 12.98 22.85 11.87
C LEU A 155 13.10 22.07 10.55
N GLU A 156 12.39 20.96 10.42
CA GLU A 156 12.36 20.14 9.21
C GLU A 156 11.76 20.90 8.02
N ARG A 157 10.70 21.68 8.23
CA ARG A 157 10.13 22.57 7.19
C ARG A 157 11.14 23.60 6.72
N LYS A 158 11.82 24.29 7.63
CA LYS A 158 12.87 25.28 7.30
C LYS A 158 14.06 24.64 6.58
N TYR A 159 14.39 23.39 6.90
CA TYR A 159 15.46 22.64 6.25
C TYR A 159 15.07 22.12 4.86
N GLY A 160 13.80 21.73 4.66
CA GLY A 160 13.27 21.37 3.34
C GLY A 160 13.33 22.52 2.33
N GLU A 161 13.02 23.74 2.78
CA GLU A 161 13.16 24.96 1.99
C GLU A 161 14.63 25.26 1.62
N LEU A 162 15.57 24.97 2.54
CA LEU A 162 17.00 25.12 2.32
C LEU A 162 17.55 24.07 1.35
N SER A 163 17.12 22.82 1.47
CA SER A 163 17.52 21.72 0.58
C SER A 163 17.07 21.94 -0.86
N ALA A 164 15.88 22.52 -1.07
CA ALA A 164 15.40 22.88 -2.40
C ALA A 164 16.24 24.01 -3.02
N SER A 165 16.72 24.95 -2.20
CA SER A 165 17.59 26.04 -2.64
C SER A 165 19.01 25.55 -2.99
N VAL A 166 19.53 24.56 -2.25
CA VAL A 166 20.84 23.93 -2.52
C VAL A 166 20.80 23.06 -3.78
N LEU A 167 19.75 22.25 -3.96
CA LEU A 167 19.57 21.44 -5.18
C LEU A 167 19.51 22.31 -6.44
N LYS A 168 18.81 23.44 -6.35
CA LYS A 168 18.76 24.42 -7.45
C LYS A 168 20.14 25.01 -7.76
N LEU A 169 20.93 25.29 -6.73
CA LEU A 169 22.33 25.74 -6.86
C LEU A 169 23.23 24.66 -7.46
N GLU A 170 23.01 23.40 -7.10
CA GLU A 170 23.72 22.23 -7.64
C GLU A 170 23.42 22.03 -9.13
N ASP A 171 22.16 22.21 -9.54
CA ASP A 171 21.72 22.14 -10.93
C ASP A 171 22.30 23.31 -11.74
N ASP A 172 22.31 24.51 -11.18
CA ASP A 172 22.94 25.69 -11.79
C ASP A 172 24.47 25.46 -11.96
N VAL A 173 25.15 24.84 -10.98
CA VAL A 173 26.58 24.48 -11.06
C VAL A 173 26.84 23.36 -12.08
N LYS A 174 25.98 22.34 -12.17
CA LYS A 174 26.10 21.28 -13.19
C LYS A 174 25.89 21.83 -14.60
N LEU A 175 24.95 22.76 -14.76
CA LEU A 175 24.72 23.45 -16.03
C LEU A 175 25.96 24.26 -16.45
N LEU A 176 26.56 25.00 -15.52
CA LEU A 176 27.81 25.75 -15.73
C LEU A 176 29.00 24.85 -16.13
N MET A 177 29.11 23.67 -15.53
CA MET A 177 30.17 22.70 -15.84
C MET A 177 29.96 22.03 -17.20
N SER A 178 28.71 21.88 -17.65
CA SER A 178 28.37 21.31 -18.96
C SER A 178 28.61 22.28 -20.11
N GLU A 179 28.38 23.57 -19.91
CA GLU A 179 28.62 24.62 -20.92
C GLU A 179 30.12 24.93 -21.11
N GLY A 180 30.96 24.67 -20.09
CA GLY A 180 32.42 24.81 -20.21
C GLY A 180 33.12 23.64 -20.91
N ALA A 181 32.48 22.47 -21.01
CA ALA A 181 33.05 21.26 -21.60
C ALA A 181 32.91 21.20 -23.13
N SER A 182 32.00 21.98 -23.73
CA SER A 182 31.78 22.01 -25.19
C SER A 182 32.83 22.80 -25.97
N ASP A 183 33.70 23.56 -25.31
CA ASP A 183 34.70 24.44 -25.94
C ASP A 183 36.14 23.88 -25.95
N CYS A 184 36.36 22.70 -25.38
CA CYS A 184 37.67 22.04 -25.33
C CYS A 184 37.60 20.68 -26.02
N GLY A 185 38.18 20.57 -27.21
CA GLY A 185 38.14 19.38 -28.05
C GLY A 185 38.76 18.11 -27.44
N ASN A 186 38.20 16.98 -27.88
CA ASN A 186 38.56 15.56 -27.67
C ASN A 186 39.97 15.23 -27.11
N THR A 187 39.99 14.49 -26.00
CA THR A 187 41.06 13.50 -25.69
C THR A 187 40.47 12.27 -25.00
N GLU A 188 41.01 11.10 -25.34
CA GLU A 188 40.55 9.75 -24.97
C GLU A 188 40.78 9.38 -23.49
N GLN A 189 40.01 8.37 -23.03
CA GLN A 189 39.86 7.88 -21.65
C GLN A 189 41.03 7.01 -21.12
N GLU A 190 41.28 7.08 -19.80
CA GLU A 190 41.54 5.91 -18.92
C GLU A 190 41.18 6.21 -17.44
N PRO A 191 40.96 5.19 -16.57
CA PRO A 191 40.00 5.25 -15.45
C PRO A 191 40.58 5.44 -14.04
N ASN A 192 39.70 5.90 -13.14
CA ASN A 192 39.78 5.87 -11.67
C ASN A 192 40.92 6.64 -10.96
N THR A 193 40.65 7.88 -10.60
CA THR A 193 40.73 8.46 -9.23
C THR A 193 40.39 9.96 -9.29
N GLY A 194 39.31 10.38 -8.64
CA GLY A 194 38.77 11.76 -8.67
C GLY A 194 39.65 12.85 -8.03
N VAL A 195 40.92 12.57 -7.77
CA VAL A 195 41.88 13.51 -7.16
C VAL A 195 42.87 14.08 -8.20
N SER A 196 42.90 13.58 -9.44
CA SER A 196 43.94 13.97 -10.42
C SER A 196 43.59 15.12 -11.39
N PHE A 197 42.34 15.60 -11.48
CA PHE A 197 42.00 16.60 -12.52
C PHE A 197 42.44 18.03 -12.20
N ALA A 198 42.66 18.37 -10.93
CA ALA A 198 43.12 19.71 -10.53
C ALA A 198 44.64 19.91 -10.55
N VAL A 199 45.42 18.83 -10.75
CA VAL A 199 46.90 18.85 -10.73
C VAL A 199 47.50 18.60 -12.12
N LYS A 200 46.73 18.10 -13.10
CA LYS A 200 47.22 17.88 -14.49
C LYS A 200 46.96 19.02 -15.48
N ALA A 201 46.31 20.11 -15.05
CA ALA A 201 46.14 21.32 -15.86
C ALA A 201 47.33 22.29 -15.76
N GLU A 202 48.39 21.95 -15.02
CA GLU A 202 49.59 22.78 -14.83
C GLU A 202 50.75 22.49 -15.81
N GLU A 203 50.71 21.44 -16.63
CA GLU A 203 51.89 21.00 -17.43
C GLU A 203 51.74 21.03 -18.96
N VAL A 204 50.70 21.66 -19.52
CA VAL A 204 50.63 21.88 -20.97
C VAL A 204 50.24 23.32 -21.23
N PHE A 205 51.19 24.25 -21.14
CA PHE A 205 51.27 25.54 -21.86
C PHE A 205 52.50 26.34 -21.38
N ASP A 206 53.68 25.73 -21.41
CA ASP A 206 54.94 26.46 -21.51
C ASP A 206 55.55 26.13 -22.87
N ASP A 207 55.37 27.05 -23.81
CA ASP A 207 56.37 27.45 -24.81
C ASP A 207 55.65 28.31 -25.86
N TYR A 208 55.91 29.61 -25.79
CA TYR A 208 56.07 30.55 -26.90
C TYR A 208 56.11 31.95 -26.28
N GLU A 209 57.29 32.36 -25.83
CA GLU A 209 57.63 33.76 -25.65
C GLU A 209 57.77 34.41 -27.04
N LEU A 210 57.02 35.48 -27.27
CA LEU A 210 57.33 36.46 -28.31
C LEU A 210 57.66 37.76 -27.58
N GLU A 211 58.95 38.10 -27.56
CA GLU A 211 59.44 39.43 -27.21
C GLU A 211 58.85 40.45 -28.19
N ASN A 212 58.34 41.56 -27.66
CA ASN A 212 58.08 42.77 -28.44
C ASN A 212 58.85 43.94 -27.83
N ASP A 213 59.61 44.58 -28.72
CA ASP A 213 60.47 45.73 -28.51
C ASP A 213 59.63 47.01 -28.38
N THR A 214 59.03 47.27 -27.20
CA THR A 214 58.62 48.61 -26.74
C THR A 214 58.22 48.52 -25.28
N GLY A 215 59.06 49.03 -24.37
CA GLY A 215 58.88 48.96 -22.92
C GLY A 215 57.71 49.76 -22.34
N GLU A 216 56.47 49.34 -22.58
CA GLU A 216 55.29 49.74 -21.81
C GLU A 216 54.39 48.51 -21.51
N PRO A 217 53.91 48.32 -20.26
CA PRO A 217 53.08 47.18 -19.91
C PRO A 217 51.62 47.37 -20.36
N VAL A 218 51.20 46.58 -21.36
CA VAL A 218 49.78 46.34 -21.66
C VAL A 218 49.26 45.24 -20.72
N PRO A 219 48.15 45.42 -19.99
CA PRO A 219 47.62 44.37 -19.13
C PRO A 219 47.09 43.23 -20.00
N SER A 220 47.80 42.09 -20.01
CA SER A 220 47.43 40.93 -20.81
C SER A 220 46.06 40.35 -20.38
N PRO A 221 45.28 39.76 -21.29
CA PRO A 221 44.03 39.06 -20.97
C PRO A 221 44.21 37.94 -19.93
N LYS A 222 45.44 37.43 -19.78
CA LYS A 222 45.79 36.35 -18.85
C LYS A 222 45.53 36.75 -17.40
N THR A 223 45.82 37.98 -16.95
CA THR A 223 45.66 38.36 -15.53
C THR A 223 44.21 38.43 -15.05
N LYS A 224 43.26 38.84 -15.91
CA LYS A 224 41.82 38.79 -15.57
C LYS A 224 41.29 37.36 -15.52
N GLU A 225 41.76 36.51 -16.43
CA GLU A 225 41.33 35.12 -16.50
C GLU A 225 41.87 34.29 -15.32
N THR A 226 43.10 34.55 -14.86
CA THR A 226 43.67 33.90 -13.66
C THR A 226 42.94 34.29 -12.38
N HIS A 227 42.50 35.55 -12.24
CA HIS A 227 41.69 35.99 -11.09
C HIS A 227 40.29 35.38 -11.08
N ILE A 228 39.65 35.21 -12.24
CA ILE A 228 38.33 34.56 -12.36
C ILE A 228 38.45 33.06 -12.08
N LYS A 229 39.50 32.39 -12.57
CA LYS A 229 39.78 30.96 -12.31
C LYS A 229 40.05 30.69 -10.82
N LYS A 230 40.81 31.57 -10.15
CA LYS A 230 41.03 31.46 -8.69
C LYS A 230 39.73 31.67 -7.90
N GLY A 231 38.92 32.67 -8.27
CA GLY A 231 37.61 32.89 -7.66
C GLY A 231 36.66 31.69 -7.81
N TYR A 232 36.65 31.03 -8.97
CA TYR A 232 35.86 29.82 -9.19
C TYR A 232 36.35 28.63 -8.35
N LYS A 233 37.67 28.46 -8.20
CA LYS A 233 38.27 27.38 -7.41
C LYS A 233 37.97 27.54 -5.91
N ASP A 234 38.01 28.77 -5.40
CA ASP A 234 37.69 29.08 -4.01
C ASP A 234 36.18 28.91 -3.72
N VAL A 235 35.31 29.29 -4.66
CA VAL A 235 33.85 29.07 -4.55
C VAL A 235 33.49 27.59 -4.63
N ALA A 236 34.10 26.84 -5.55
CA ALA A 236 33.84 25.42 -5.72
C ALA A 236 34.31 24.60 -4.50
N SER A 237 35.51 24.88 -3.97
CA SER A 237 36.03 24.21 -2.78
C SER A 237 35.20 24.50 -1.53
N GLY A 238 34.71 25.73 -1.37
CA GLY A 238 33.73 26.08 -0.34
C GLY A 238 32.40 25.34 -0.48
N LEU A 239 31.89 25.21 -1.71
CA LEU A 239 30.65 24.47 -2.01
C LEU A 239 30.77 22.97 -1.68
N PHE A 240 31.90 22.35 -2.03
CA PHE A 240 32.13 20.92 -1.77
C PHE A 240 32.27 20.60 -0.28
N ALA A 241 32.96 21.44 0.50
CA ALA A 241 33.02 21.28 1.95
C ALA A 241 31.63 21.36 2.61
N HIS A 242 30.73 22.19 2.05
CA HIS A 242 29.37 22.35 2.56
C HIS A 242 28.42 21.22 2.13
N LEU A 243 28.64 20.61 0.96
CA LEU A 243 27.90 19.41 0.53
C LEU A 243 28.23 18.19 1.40
N ASP A 244 29.46 18.06 1.88
CA ASP A 244 29.83 17.00 2.83
C ASP A 244 29.22 17.21 4.22
N GLU A 245 29.07 18.45 4.71
CA GLU A 245 28.30 18.74 5.93
C GLU A 245 26.81 18.39 5.76
N ILE A 246 26.21 18.67 4.60
CA ILE A 246 24.82 18.30 4.29
C ILE A 246 24.67 16.77 4.22
N ARG A 247 25.61 16.06 3.60
CA ARG A 247 25.61 14.59 3.49
C ARG A 247 25.77 13.93 4.87
N ASN A 248 26.62 14.48 5.74
CA ASN A 248 26.75 14.04 7.12
C ASN A 248 25.47 14.30 7.93
N MET A 249 24.80 15.44 7.74
CA MET A 249 23.51 15.72 8.38
C MET A 249 22.37 14.82 7.85
N GLN A 250 22.38 14.44 6.57
CA GLN A 250 21.43 13.48 6.00
C GLN A 250 21.66 12.04 6.53
N GLN A 251 22.91 11.63 6.75
CA GLN A 251 23.20 10.37 7.45
C GLN A 251 22.76 10.39 8.93
N LEU A 252 22.90 11.54 9.59
CA LEU A 252 22.34 11.77 10.93
C LEU A 252 20.80 11.79 10.94
N LYS A 253 20.15 12.21 9.85
CA LYS A 253 18.69 12.09 9.62
C LYS A 253 18.27 10.62 9.47
N LEU A 254 19.04 9.82 8.74
CA LEU A 254 18.78 8.39 8.53
C LEU A 254 18.88 7.58 9.85
N SER A 255 19.89 7.87 10.69
CA SER A 255 20.04 7.21 11.99
C SER A 255 18.96 7.61 13.02
N PHE A 256 18.41 8.82 12.91
CA PHE A 256 17.28 9.28 13.72
C PHE A 256 15.94 8.66 13.24
N LEU A 257 15.71 8.57 11.93
CA LEU A 257 14.54 7.91 11.35
C LEU A 257 14.48 6.42 11.73
N VAL A 258 15.61 5.72 11.70
CA VAL A 258 15.70 4.30 12.11
C VAL A 258 15.39 4.09 13.60
N SER A 259 15.62 5.10 14.45
CA SER A 259 15.30 5.02 15.88
C SER A 259 13.85 5.41 16.22
N ASN A 260 13.23 6.33 15.45
CA ASN A 260 11.85 6.79 15.66
C ASN A 260 10.77 6.07 14.82
N GLU A 261 11.13 5.34 13.76
CA GLU A 261 10.19 4.53 12.95
C GLU A 261 9.55 3.36 13.70
N LYS A 262 9.94 3.12 14.95
CA LYS A 262 9.19 2.22 15.85
C LYS A 262 7.85 2.80 16.34
N GLN A 263 7.51 4.08 16.07
CA GLN A 263 6.32 4.69 16.69
C GLN A 263 5.51 5.73 15.89
N SER A 264 5.72 5.96 14.60
CA SER A 264 4.80 6.80 13.81
C SER A 264 4.47 6.21 12.45
N GLY A 265 3.28 5.62 12.34
CA GLY A 265 2.65 5.31 11.06
C GLY A 265 2.19 6.59 10.37
N PHE A 266 3.00 7.11 9.45
CA PHE A 266 2.53 7.93 8.34
C PHE A 266 3.66 8.11 7.32
N LEU A 267 3.54 7.40 6.19
CA LEU A 267 3.94 7.78 4.82
C LEU A 267 3.70 6.54 3.96
N SER A 268 2.44 6.34 3.57
CA SER A 268 2.02 5.32 2.61
C SER A 268 1.31 6.05 1.47
N SER A 269 2.09 6.49 0.49
CA SER A 269 1.62 6.66 -0.88
C SER A 269 2.83 6.68 -1.81
N ALA A 270 3.22 5.51 -2.29
CA ALA A 270 4.03 5.39 -3.49
C ALA A 270 3.38 4.27 -4.34
N ASN A 271 2.36 4.66 -5.11
CA ASN A 271 1.94 3.89 -6.27
C ASN A 271 2.77 4.40 -7.44
N GLU A 272 3.96 3.83 -7.63
CA GLU A 272 4.73 3.98 -8.85
C GLU A 272 5.12 2.60 -9.38
N ALA A 273 5.13 2.46 -10.70
CA ALA A 273 5.16 1.18 -11.39
C ALA A 273 6.36 0.29 -10.98
N PRO A 274 6.23 -1.05 -11.00
CA PRO A 274 7.30 -1.99 -10.59
C PRO A 274 8.62 -1.81 -11.35
N CYS A 275 8.57 -1.30 -12.59
CA CYS A 275 9.77 -1.01 -13.36
C CYS A 275 10.52 0.24 -12.88
N LEU A 276 9.82 1.28 -12.40
CA LEU A 276 10.44 2.53 -11.96
C LEU A 276 11.07 2.37 -10.56
N GLU A 277 10.44 1.59 -9.68
CA GLU A 277 10.97 1.28 -8.34
C GLU A 277 12.21 0.36 -8.40
N PHE A 278 12.25 -0.58 -9.35
CA PHE A 278 13.43 -1.41 -9.61
C PHE A 278 14.60 -0.59 -10.19
N LEU A 279 14.31 0.36 -11.08
CA LEU A 279 15.31 1.25 -11.66
C LEU A 279 15.81 2.31 -10.66
N SER A 280 14.95 2.82 -9.77
CA SER A 280 15.34 3.77 -8.72
C SER A 280 16.11 3.09 -7.58
N GLN A 281 15.77 1.86 -7.20
CA GLN A 281 16.52 1.08 -6.21
C GLN A 281 17.91 0.67 -6.73
N LEU A 282 18.04 0.30 -8.00
CA LEU A 282 19.34 0.05 -8.64
C LEU A 282 20.20 1.32 -8.74
N ALA A 283 19.58 2.50 -8.87
CA ALA A 283 20.28 3.78 -8.85
C ALA A 283 20.70 4.23 -7.44
N SER A 284 20.04 3.75 -6.39
CA SER A 284 20.34 4.09 -4.98
C SER A 284 21.47 3.24 -4.35
N MET A 285 21.76 2.09 -4.93
CA MET A 285 22.96 1.32 -4.62
C MET A 285 24.10 1.94 -5.44
N GLY A 286 25.11 2.51 -4.78
CA GLY A 286 26.29 3.12 -5.42
C GLY A 286 27.19 2.14 -6.18
N LEU A 287 26.60 1.25 -6.97
CA LEU A 287 27.24 0.57 -8.08
C LEU A 287 27.45 1.62 -9.17
N ASP A 288 28.69 1.76 -9.63
CA ASP A 288 29.06 2.67 -10.70
C ASP A 288 28.01 2.59 -11.83
N LEU A 289 27.43 3.74 -12.21
CA LEU A 289 26.38 3.87 -13.24
C LEU A 289 26.81 3.29 -14.60
N HIS A 290 28.08 2.93 -14.75
CA HIS A 290 28.69 2.27 -15.91
C HIS A 290 28.57 0.73 -15.90
N ILE A 291 28.38 0.10 -14.73
CA ILE A 291 28.25 -1.36 -14.60
C ILE A 291 26.85 -1.84 -14.99
N LEU A 292 25.81 -1.04 -14.69
CA LEU A 292 24.42 -1.35 -15.04
C LEU A 292 24.19 -1.48 -16.56
N PRO A 293 24.64 -0.54 -17.43
CA PRO A 293 24.53 -0.71 -18.88
C PRO A 293 25.38 -1.87 -19.40
N PHE A 294 26.52 -2.17 -18.78
CA PHE A 294 27.32 -3.35 -19.13
C PHE A 294 26.59 -4.67 -18.80
N PHE A 295 25.96 -4.76 -17.62
CA PHE A 295 25.13 -5.93 -17.27
C PHE A 295 23.91 -6.07 -18.18
N ILE A 296 23.23 -4.95 -18.50
CA ILE A 296 22.11 -4.95 -19.45
C ILE A 296 22.59 -5.38 -20.85
N LEU A 297 23.76 -4.90 -21.30
CA LEU A 297 24.37 -5.29 -22.57
C LEU A 297 24.74 -6.78 -22.59
N VAL A 298 25.37 -7.29 -21.52
CA VAL A 298 25.71 -8.71 -21.38
C VAL A 298 24.45 -9.56 -21.37
N LEU A 299 23.41 -9.17 -20.64
CA LEU A 299 22.11 -9.86 -20.64
C LEU A 299 21.41 -9.80 -22.00
N MET A 300 21.51 -8.68 -22.73
CA MET A 300 21.00 -8.55 -24.10
C MET A 300 21.77 -9.46 -25.06
N VAL A 301 23.10 -9.51 -24.97
CA VAL A 301 23.96 -10.36 -25.81
C VAL A 301 23.68 -11.84 -25.53
N ILE A 302 23.58 -12.22 -24.25
CA ILE A 302 23.15 -13.56 -23.84
C ILE A 302 21.76 -13.86 -24.42
N ASN A 303 20.79 -12.96 -24.29
CA ASN A 303 19.44 -13.19 -24.81
C ASN A 303 19.43 -13.31 -26.36
N ILE A 304 20.22 -12.51 -27.07
CA ILE A 304 20.38 -12.62 -28.54
C ILE A 304 21.01 -13.97 -28.91
N PHE A 305 22.03 -14.42 -28.16
CA PHE A 305 22.66 -15.72 -28.37
C PHE A 305 21.69 -16.89 -28.10
N TRP A 306 20.85 -16.76 -27.07
CA TRP A 306 19.84 -17.77 -26.71
C TRP A 306 18.61 -17.72 -27.64
N ARG A 307 18.27 -16.56 -28.19
CA ARG A 307 17.28 -16.39 -29.28
C ARG A 307 17.73 -17.06 -30.58
N SER A 308 19.03 -17.13 -30.84
CA SER A 308 19.54 -17.84 -32.03
C SER A 308 19.30 -19.36 -31.97
N LYS A 309 19.10 -19.93 -30.77
CA LYS A 309 18.78 -21.35 -30.54
C LYS A 309 17.29 -21.68 -30.45
N THR A 310 16.40 -20.69 -30.40
CA THR A 310 14.94 -20.91 -30.24
C THR A 310 14.16 -20.34 -31.43
N ARG A 311 14.63 -20.62 -32.65
CA ARG A 311 13.87 -20.35 -33.86
C ARG A 311 13.34 -21.66 -34.45
N ASN A 312 12.26 -22.17 -33.85
CA ASN A 312 11.15 -22.88 -34.48
C ASN A 312 10.36 -23.68 -33.44
N SER A 313 9.13 -23.26 -33.20
CA SER A 313 8.01 -24.17 -33.00
C SER A 313 6.75 -23.38 -33.33
N ASN A 314 5.82 -23.96 -34.09
CA ASN A 314 4.44 -23.49 -34.15
C ASN A 314 3.87 -23.57 -32.73
N SER A 315 4.14 -22.53 -31.93
CA SER A 315 3.72 -22.47 -30.54
C SER A 315 2.20 -22.53 -30.50
N LYS A 316 1.67 -23.64 -29.98
CA LYS A 316 0.23 -23.80 -29.70
C LYS A 316 -0.23 -22.98 -28.49
N LEU A 317 0.60 -22.12 -27.91
CA LEU A 317 0.17 -21.24 -26.81
C LEU A 317 -0.95 -20.28 -27.28
N PRO A 318 -1.82 -19.85 -26.37
CA PRO A 318 -2.75 -18.77 -26.66
C PRO A 318 -2.05 -17.52 -27.19
N PRO A 319 -2.72 -16.70 -28.01
CA PRO A 319 -2.18 -15.43 -28.48
C PRO A 319 -1.87 -14.47 -27.32
N GLY A 320 -1.02 -13.48 -27.56
CA GLY A 320 -0.69 -12.47 -26.54
C GLY A 320 0.27 -11.40 -27.03
N PRO A 321 0.50 -10.36 -26.20
CA PRO A 321 1.39 -9.25 -26.54
C PRO A 321 2.84 -9.73 -26.68
N ARG A 322 3.60 -9.02 -27.53
CA ARG A 322 5.02 -9.34 -27.74
C ARG A 322 5.79 -9.13 -26.44
N LYS A 323 6.56 -10.15 -26.03
CA LYS A 323 7.34 -10.12 -24.79
C LYS A 323 8.72 -9.48 -24.98
N LEU A 324 9.13 -8.67 -24.01
CA LEU A 324 10.49 -8.16 -23.92
C LEU A 324 11.44 -9.18 -23.26
N PRO A 325 12.74 -9.12 -23.57
CA PRO A 325 13.80 -9.77 -22.79
C PRO A 325 13.61 -9.62 -21.28
N LEU A 326 13.78 -10.71 -20.52
CA LEU A 326 13.78 -10.77 -19.04
C LEU A 326 12.44 -10.44 -18.37
N ILE A 327 11.89 -9.25 -18.60
CA ILE A 327 10.66 -8.76 -17.96
C ILE A 327 9.37 -9.29 -18.60
N GLY A 328 9.47 -9.87 -19.79
CA GLY A 328 8.30 -10.38 -20.51
C GLY A 328 7.32 -9.24 -20.83
N ASN A 329 6.10 -9.35 -20.31
CA ASN A 329 4.97 -8.44 -20.50
C ASN A 329 4.66 -7.59 -19.26
N ILE A 330 5.55 -7.52 -18.26
CA ILE A 330 5.31 -6.72 -17.03
C ILE A 330 5.06 -5.24 -17.36
N HIS A 331 5.76 -4.69 -18.35
CA HIS A 331 5.63 -3.31 -18.80
C HIS A 331 4.24 -2.94 -19.38
N GLU A 332 3.45 -3.93 -19.77
CA GLU A 332 2.07 -3.74 -20.27
C GLU A 332 1.04 -3.69 -19.14
N ILE A 333 1.46 -3.93 -17.89
CA ILE A 333 0.59 -3.93 -16.71
C ILE A 333 0.66 -2.58 -16.01
N GLY A 334 -0.43 -1.81 -16.09
CA GLY A 334 -0.60 -0.56 -15.34
C GLY A 334 -1.06 -0.78 -13.89
N SER A 335 -1.18 0.32 -13.14
CA SER A 335 -1.62 0.32 -11.73
C SER A 335 -3.04 -0.25 -11.53
N GLN A 336 -3.90 -0.17 -12.54
CA GLN A 336 -5.19 -0.86 -12.59
C GLN A 336 -5.06 -2.11 -13.45
N THR A 337 -4.46 -3.15 -12.88
CA THR A 337 -4.08 -4.37 -13.59
C THR A 337 -5.28 -5.04 -14.28
N HIS A 338 -6.43 -5.11 -13.63
CA HIS A 338 -7.66 -5.71 -14.20
C HIS A 338 -8.16 -5.01 -15.45
N ARG A 339 -8.04 -3.67 -15.52
CA ARG A 339 -8.41 -2.89 -16.70
C ARG A 339 -7.36 -3.00 -17.81
N SER A 340 -6.09 -3.02 -17.43
CA SER A 340 -4.97 -3.21 -18.38
C SER A 340 -5.10 -4.56 -19.09
N LEU A 341 -5.32 -5.64 -18.32
CA LEU A 341 -5.53 -6.98 -18.87
C LEU A 341 -6.81 -7.10 -19.69
N ALA A 342 -7.90 -6.43 -19.31
CA ALA A 342 -9.12 -6.40 -20.11
C ALA A 342 -8.90 -5.71 -21.47
N THR A 343 -8.12 -4.63 -21.49
CA THR A 343 -7.78 -3.90 -22.73
C THR A 343 -6.92 -4.76 -23.66
N LEU A 344 -5.92 -5.45 -23.11
CA LEU A 344 -5.09 -6.39 -23.88
C LEU A 344 -5.91 -7.58 -24.41
N ALA A 345 -6.84 -8.12 -23.61
CA ALA A 345 -7.70 -9.22 -24.03
C ALA A 345 -8.62 -8.84 -25.22
N ARG A 346 -9.06 -7.57 -25.32
CA ARG A 346 -9.80 -7.08 -26.50
C ARG A 346 -8.95 -7.13 -27.79
N GLN A 347 -7.63 -7.01 -27.68
CA GLN A 347 -6.71 -7.03 -28.82
C GLN A 347 -6.24 -8.44 -29.18
N HIS A 348 -6.00 -9.27 -28.17
CA HIS A 348 -5.40 -10.60 -28.35
C HIS A 348 -6.40 -11.76 -28.28
N GLY A 349 -7.61 -11.52 -27.79
CA GLY A 349 -8.66 -12.53 -27.65
C GLY A 349 -8.95 -12.93 -26.18
N PRO A 350 -10.03 -13.70 -25.97
CA PRO A 350 -10.57 -14.00 -24.64
C PRO A 350 -9.71 -14.96 -23.81
N LEU A 351 -8.79 -15.69 -24.46
CA LEU A 351 -7.79 -16.54 -23.84
C LEU A 351 -6.41 -16.02 -24.29
N MET A 352 -5.68 -15.40 -23.37
CA MET A 352 -4.45 -14.69 -23.69
C MET A 352 -3.27 -15.21 -22.86
N TYR A 353 -2.12 -15.42 -23.49
CA TYR A 353 -0.87 -15.77 -22.84
C TYR A 353 -0.02 -14.52 -22.57
N MET A 354 0.56 -14.46 -21.37
CA MET A 354 1.53 -13.44 -20.96
C MET A 354 2.69 -14.08 -20.21
N GLN A 355 3.90 -13.61 -20.47
CA GLN A 355 5.08 -13.94 -19.68
C GLN A 355 5.29 -12.82 -18.64
N LEU A 356 5.13 -13.08 -17.35
CA LEU A 356 5.34 -12.09 -16.29
C LEU A 356 6.62 -12.44 -15.53
N GLY A 357 7.75 -11.85 -15.94
CA GLY A 357 9.06 -12.26 -15.45
C GLY A 357 9.31 -13.72 -15.82
N GLU A 358 9.45 -14.60 -14.82
CA GLU A 358 9.62 -16.04 -14.99
C GLU A 358 8.29 -16.80 -15.11
N LEU A 359 7.17 -16.17 -14.75
CA LEU A 359 5.88 -16.84 -14.69
C LEU A 359 5.17 -16.88 -16.06
N CYS A 360 4.70 -18.07 -16.43
CA CYS A 360 3.70 -18.24 -17.48
C CYS A 360 2.32 -17.89 -16.92
N CYS A 361 1.67 -16.89 -17.49
CA CYS A 361 0.35 -16.42 -17.08
C CYS A 361 -0.66 -16.56 -18.22
N ILE A 362 -1.81 -17.17 -17.93
CA ILE A 362 -2.98 -17.24 -18.83
C ILE A 362 -4.05 -16.32 -18.27
N VAL A 363 -4.55 -15.43 -19.11
CA VAL A 363 -5.64 -14.50 -18.79
C VAL A 363 -6.89 -14.95 -19.51
N VAL A 364 -7.96 -15.15 -18.75
CA VAL A 364 -9.27 -15.59 -19.21
C VAL A 364 -10.26 -14.43 -19.06
N SER A 365 -10.87 -13.99 -20.16
CA SER A 365 -11.68 -12.76 -20.21
C SER A 365 -13.05 -12.91 -20.88
N SER A 366 -13.51 -14.13 -21.23
CA SER A 366 -14.91 -14.39 -21.62
C SER A 366 -15.57 -15.46 -20.76
N ALA A 367 -16.90 -15.50 -20.80
CA ALA A 367 -17.71 -16.49 -20.09
C ALA A 367 -17.40 -17.93 -20.56
N GLU A 368 -17.23 -18.13 -21.87
CA GLU A 368 -16.93 -19.43 -22.47
C GLU A 368 -15.60 -19.97 -21.98
N MET A 369 -14.55 -19.12 -21.97
CA MET A 369 -13.22 -19.54 -21.51
C MET A 369 -13.18 -19.72 -19.99
N ALA A 370 -13.95 -18.94 -19.24
CA ALA A 370 -14.14 -19.13 -17.81
C ALA A 370 -14.81 -20.48 -17.50
N LYS A 371 -15.77 -20.90 -18.32
CA LYS A 371 -16.42 -22.22 -18.24
C LYS A 371 -15.44 -23.35 -18.52
N GLU A 372 -14.64 -23.24 -19.56
CA GLU A 372 -13.61 -24.25 -19.86
C GLU A 372 -12.65 -24.45 -18.67
N VAL A 373 -12.17 -23.36 -18.06
CA VAL A 373 -11.22 -23.41 -16.95
C VAL A 373 -11.86 -23.89 -15.64
N MET A 374 -13.05 -23.41 -15.29
CA MET A 374 -13.65 -23.64 -13.95
C MET A 374 -14.73 -24.72 -13.94
N ASN A 375 -15.13 -25.28 -15.09
CA ASN A 375 -16.12 -26.35 -15.17
C ASN A 375 -15.60 -27.53 -15.98
N THR A 376 -15.28 -27.33 -17.26
CA THR A 376 -14.86 -28.43 -18.16
C THR A 376 -13.56 -29.09 -17.66
N HIS A 377 -12.57 -28.28 -17.32
CA HIS A 377 -11.26 -28.70 -16.83
C HIS A 377 -11.03 -28.34 -15.36
N ASP A 378 -12.10 -28.24 -14.57
CA ASP A 378 -12.11 -27.74 -13.18
C ASP A 378 -10.98 -28.33 -12.30
N ILE A 379 -10.77 -29.65 -12.33
CA ILE A 379 -9.74 -30.30 -11.50
C ILE A 379 -8.32 -29.87 -11.89
N ILE A 380 -8.05 -29.75 -13.20
CA ILE A 380 -6.73 -29.36 -13.72
C ILE A 380 -6.37 -27.94 -13.27
N PHE A 381 -7.36 -27.05 -13.21
CA PHE A 381 -7.19 -25.66 -12.80
C PHE A 381 -7.53 -25.41 -11.32
N ALA A 382 -7.81 -26.45 -10.52
CA ALA A 382 -8.21 -26.27 -9.13
C ALA A 382 -7.04 -25.92 -8.20
N ASN A 383 -5.79 -25.99 -8.66
CA ASN A 383 -4.61 -25.63 -7.86
C ASN A 383 -4.46 -24.11 -7.69
N ARG A 384 -3.56 -23.72 -6.78
CA ARG A 384 -3.22 -22.33 -6.48
C ARG A 384 -1.74 -22.09 -6.78
N PRO A 385 -1.39 -20.94 -7.39
CA PRO A 385 0.00 -20.57 -7.57
C PRO A 385 0.62 -20.20 -6.22
N SER A 386 1.91 -20.47 -6.08
CA SER A 386 2.67 -20.04 -4.91
C SER A 386 2.83 -18.52 -4.91
N VAL A 387 2.40 -17.86 -3.84
CA VAL A 387 2.57 -16.41 -3.60
C VAL A 387 3.22 -16.26 -2.23
N LEU A 388 4.36 -15.56 -2.15
CA LEU A 388 5.15 -15.51 -0.92
C LEU A 388 4.34 -14.97 0.26
N ALA A 389 3.61 -13.88 0.04
CA ALA A 389 2.80 -13.25 1.06
C ALA A 389 1.68 -14.19 1.56
N ALA A 390 0.98 -14.85 0.63
CA ALA A 390 -0.06 -15.82 0.99
C ALA A 390 0.53 -16.96 1.82
N ASP A 391 1.68 -17.50 1.40
CA ASP A 391 2.32 -18.62 2.06
C ASP A 391 2.73 -18.28 3.50
N VAL A 392 3.46 -17.17 3.70
CA VAL A 392 3.92 -16.75 5.02
C VAL A 392 2.75 -16.37 5.93
N ILE A 393 1.84 -15.52 5.45
CA ILE A 393 0.74 -14.97 6.27
C ILE A 393 -0.23 -16.09 6.68
N THR A 394 -0.54 -17.02 5.77
CA THR A 394 -1.53 -18.10 5.99
C THR A 394 -0.90 -19.44 6.44
N TYR A 395 0.20 -19.35 7.18
CA TYR A 395 0.84 -20.49 7.86
C TYR A 395 1.32 -21.61 6.93
N GLY A 396 1.98 -21.27 5.82
CA GLY A 396 2.38 -22.21 4.78
C GLY A 396 1.21 -22.66 3.92
N SER A 397 0.29 -21.74 3.63
CA SER A 397 -0.94 -22.01 2.86
C SER A 397 -1.81 -23.12 3.48
N LYS A 398 -1.80 -23.26 4.82
CA LYS A 398 -2.56 -24.28 5.55
C LYS A 398 -4.02 -23.90 5.77
N GLY A 399 -4.47 -22.74 5.31
CA GLY A 399 -5.89 -22.44 5.19
C GLY A 399 -6.58 -23.28 4.09
N MET A 400 -7.75 -22.82 3.67
CA MET A 400 -8.51 -23.33 2.53
C MET A 400 -8.30 -22.49 1.25
N SER A 401 -8.10 -21.17 1.39
CA SER A 401 -8.09 -20.24 0.24
C SER A 401 -6.96 -20.50 -0.73
N PHE A 402 -5.74 -20.69 -0.19
CA PHE A 402 -4.49 -20.83 -0.93
C PHE A 402 -3.90 -22.25 -0.91
N SER A 403 -4.47 -23.19 -0.16
CA SER A 403 -3.96 -24.56 -0.14
C SER A 403 -4.06 -25.23 -1.53
N PRO A 404 -3.07 -26.06 -1.91
CA PRO A 404 -3.14 -26.88 -3.12
C PRO A 404 -4.37 -27.80 -3.13
N TYR A 405 -4.88 -28.10 -4.31
CA TYR A 405 -5.98 -29.04 -4.45
C TYR A 405 -5.51 -30.47 -4.11
N GLY A 406 -6.26 -31.16 -3.25
CA GLY A 406 -5.89 -32.48 -2.74
C GLY A 406 -6.89 -33.01 -1.72
N SER A 407 -6.58 -34.11 -1.03
CA SER A 407 -7.42 -34.62 0.07
C SER A 407 -7.52 -33.61 1.22
N TYR A 408 -6.41 -32.97 1.60
CA TYR A 408 -6.38 -31.89 2.59
C TYR A 408 -7.40 -30.78 2.30
N TRP A 409 -7.29 -30.15 1.12
CA TRP A 409 -8.20 -29.07 0.73
C TRP A 409 -9.67 -29.55 0.66
N ARG A 410 -9.92 -30.76 0.16
CA ARG A 410 -11.28 -31.33 0.12
C ARG A 410 -11.86 -31.51 1.53
N GLN A 411 -11.06 -31.94 2.49
CA GLN A 411 -11.47 -32.02 3.88
C GLN A 411 -11.78 -30.64 4.47
N MET A 412 -10.88 -29.67 4.30
CA MET A 412 -11.11 -28.30 4.78
C MET A 412 -12.35 -27.66 4.14
N ARG A 413 -12.56 -27.90 2.84
CA ARG A 413 -13.76 -27.48 2.12
C ARG A 413 -15.03 -28.11 2.70
N LYS A 414 -14.98 -29.41 3.02
CA LYS A 414 -16.09 -30.11 3.66
C LYS A 414 -16.40 -29.53 5.05
N ILE A 415 -15.39 -29.32 5.89
CA ILE A 415 -15.56 -28.68 7.21
C ILE A 415 -16.20 -27.30 7.06
N CYS A 416 -15.69 -26.46 6.15
CA CYS A 416 -16.24 -25.13 5.94
C CYS A 416 -17.72 -25.16 5.49
N THR A 417 -18.08 -26.04 4.55
CA THR A 417 -19.42 -26.07 3.98
C THR A 417 -20.45 -26.85 4.79
N MET A 418 -20.01 -27.83 5.60
CA MET A 418 -20.88 -28.74 6.35
C MET A 418 -20.97 -28.42 7.84
N GLU A 419 -19.98 -27.72 8.41
CA GLU A 419 -19.94 -27.42 9.85
C GLU A 419 -20.00 -25.91 10.12
N LEU A 420 -19.21 -25.11 9.38
CA LEU A 420 -19.00 -23.68 9.70
C LEU A 420 -19.98 -22.74 9.00
N LEU A 421 -20.26 -22.98 7.70
CA LEU A 421 -20.99 -22.04 6.84
C LEU A 421 -22.27 -22.65 6.25
N THR A 422 -22.87 -23.60 6.98
CA THR A 422 -24.20 -24.13 6.61
C THR A 422 -25.26 -23.04 6.69
N GLN A 423 -26.34 -23.18 5.93
CA GLN A 423 -27.48 -22.26 6.00
C GLN A 423 -28.01 -22.11 7.43
N LYS A 424 -28.20 -23.25 8.13
CA LYS A 424 -28.66 -23.27 9.53
C LYS A 424 -27.70 -22.49 10.45
N ARG A 425 -26.39 -22.61 10.25
CA ARG A 425 -25.40 -21.88 11.05
C ARG A 425 -25.45 -20.38 10.75
N VAL A 426 -25.53 -20.00 9.48
CA VAL A 426 -25.70 -18.58 9.07
C VAL A 426 -26.96 -17.97 9.70
N GLU A 427 -28.08 -18.69 9.70
CA GLU A 427 -29.35 -18.28 10.33
C GLU A 427 -29.21 -18.13 11.85
N SER A 428 -28.43 -18.99 12.52
CA SER A 428 -28.21 -18.92 13.97
C SER A 428 -27.54 -17.62 14.44
N PHE A 429 -26.82 -16.94 13.56
CA PHE A 429 -26.16 -15.65 13.82
C PHE A 429 -27.07 -14.42 13.64
N ARG A 430 -28.37 -14.62 13.37
CA ARG A 430 -29.35 -13.53 13.19
C ARG A 430 -29.37 -12.54 14.36
N SER A 431 -29.30 -13.02 15.60
CA SER A 431 -29.29 -12.14 16.78
C SER A 431 -28.03 -11.26 16.84
N ILE A 432 -26.88 -11.79 16.42
CA ILE A 432 -25.63 -11.03 16.33
C ILE A 432 -25.77 -9.92 15.28
N ARG A 433 -26.28 -10.27 14.09
CA ARG A 433 -26.52 -9.29 13.02
C ARG A 433 -27.46 -8.17 13.46
N LEU A 434 -28.58 -8.52 14.07
CA LEU A 434 -29.56 -7.56 14.59
C LEU A 434 -28.93 -6.57 15.59
N GLN A 435 -28.16 -7.08 16.55
CA GLN A 435 -27.50 -6.23 17.55
C GLN A 435 -26.44 -5.31 16.94
N GLU A 436 -25.56 -5.83 16.09
CA GLU A 436 -24.53 -5.03 15.45
C GLU A 436 -25.11 -3.95 14.54
N LEU A 437 -26.15 -4.28 13.77
CA LEU A 437 -26.80 -3.31 12.89
C LEU A 437 -27.61 -2.26 13.65
N SER A 438 -28.25 -2.63 14.76
CA SER A 438 -28.89 -1.64 15.63
C SER A 438 -27.88 -0.64 16.18
N ASN A 439 -26.71 -1.10 16.63
CA ASN A 439 -25.65 -0.22 17.10
C ASN A 439 -25.10 0.67 15.97
N PHE A 440 -24.91 0.10 14.78
CA PHE A 440 -24.43 0.81 13.61
C PHE A 440 -25.39 1.93 13.14
N VAL A 441 -26.69 1.63 13.06
CA VAL A 441 -27.72 2.64 12.75
C VAL A 441 -27.73 3.73 13.82
N LYS A 442 -27.66 3.36 15.10
CA LYS A 442 -27.60 4.32 16.19
C LYS A 442 -26.38 5.23 16.07
N GLU A 443 -25.20 4.67 15.80
CA GLU A 443 -23.96 5.43 15.63
C GLU A 443 -24.06 6.45 14.47
N ILE A 444 -24.62 6.04 13.34
CA ILE A 444 -24.83 6.93 12.18
C ILE A 444 -25.85 8.04 12.52
N SER A 445 -26.93 7.71 13.24
CA SER A 445 -27.96 8.69 13.62
C SER A 445 -27.41 9.80 14.52
N LEU A 446 -26.38 9.53 15.32
CA LEU A 446 -25.71 10.56 16.14
C LEU A 446 -24.98 11.62 15.30
N SER A 447 -24.72 11.31 14.02
CA SER A 447 -24.06 12.21 13.07
C SER A 447 -25.03 12.82 12.06
N GLU A 448 -26.35 12.83 12.36
CA GLU A 448 -27.37 13.39 11.48
C GLU A 448 -27.01 14.82 11.05
N GLY A 449 -27.14 15.10 9.74
CA GLY A 449 -26.82 16.39 9.15
C GLY A 449 -25.31 16.70 9.05
N SER A 450 -24.42 15.83 9.53
CA SER A 450 -22.97 16.01 9.48
C SER A 450 -22.30 14.99 8.54
N PRO A 451 -21.16 15.32 7.89
CA PRO A 451 -20.43 14.36 7.07
C PRO A 451 -19.89 13.18 7.88
N VAL A 452 -20.15 11.96 7.41
CA VAL A 452 -19.69 10.69 8.00
C VAL A 452 -18.84 9.94 6.98
N ASN A 453 -17.68 9.45 7.39
CA ASN A 453 -16.89 8.49 6.59
C ASN A 453 -17.59 7.12 6.59
N LEU A 454 -18.44 6.89 5.57
CA LEU A 454 -19.21 5.67 5.47
C LEU A 454 -18.33 4.46 5.13
N THR A 455 -17.19 4.65 4.45
CA THR A 455 -16.20 3.57 4.24
C THR A 455 -15.75 2.99 5.58
N GLU A 456 -15.31 3.85 6.50
CA GLU A 456 -14.79 3.45 7.80
C GLU A 456 -15.88 2.77 8.64
N LYS A 457 -17.09 3.33 8.66
CA LYS A 457 -18.23 2.75 9.38
C LYS A 457 -18.60 1.36 8.85
N MET A 458 -18.65 1.18 7.52
CA MET A 458 -18.95 -0.13 6.91
C MET A 458 -17.85 -1.17 7.13
N ASN A 459 -16.58 -0.73 7.12
CA ASN A 459 -15.47 -1.60 7.49
C ASN A 459 -15.64 -2.05 8.95
N SER A 460 -15.80 -1.12 9.88
CA SER A 460 -16.00 -1.42 11.31
C SER A 460 -17.17 -2.38 11.54
N LEU A 461 -18.32 -2.15 10.88
CA LEU A 461 -19.47 -3.05 10.92
C LEU A 461 -19.11 -4.46 10.43
N SER A 462 -18.48 -4.57 9.26
CA SER A 462 -18.17 -5.88 8.67
C SER A 462 -17.18 -6.67 9.51
N TYR A 463 -16.12 -6.01 9.99
CA TYR A 463 -15.12 -6.60 10.88
C TYR A 463 -15.73 -7.00 12.23
N GLY A 464 -16.57 -6.14 12.83
CA GLY A 464 -17.25 -6.43 14.08
C GLY A 464 -18.23 -7.61 13.97
N LEU A 465 -19.02 -7.66 12.89
CA LEU A 465 -19.94 -8.76 12.60
C LEU A 465 -19.18 -10.09 12.50
N ILE A 466 -18.16 -10.15 11.65
CA ILE A 466 -17.41 -11.38 11.42
C ILE A 466 -16.60 -11.78 12.66
N SER A 467 -16.06 -10.83 13.43
CA SER A 467 -15.44 -11.09 14.73
C SER A 467 -16.39 -11.81 15.69
N ARG A 468 -17.61 -11.30 15.85
CA ARG A 468 -18.59 -11.91 16.77
C ARG A 468 -19.11 -13.26 16.28
N ILE A 469 -19.24 -13.43 14.97
CA ILE A 469 -19.61 -14.71 14.36
C ILE A 469 -18.53 -15.76 14.57
N LEU A 470 -17.25 -15.37 14.47
CA LEU A 470 -16.14 -16.31 14.59
C LEU A 470 -15.74 -16.58 16.03
N PHE A 471 -15.67 -15.55 16.88
CA PHE A 471 -15.01 -15.59 18.19
C PHE A 471 -15.97 -15.33 19.36
N GLY A 472 -17.28 -15.23 19.09
CA GLY A 472 -18.34 -14.94 20.08
C GLY A 472 -18.36 -13.50 20.59
N LYS A 473 -17.24 -12.77 20.53
CA LYS A 473 -17.07 -11.39 21.00
C LYS A 473 -16.41 -10.50 19.96
N LYS A 474 -16.52 -9.18 20.16
CA LYS A 474 -15.62 -8.22 19.50
C LYS A 474 -14.23 -8.39 20.10
N SER A 475 -13.22 -8.51 19.26
CA SER A 475 -11.84 -8.53 19.73
C SER A 475 -11.43 -7.13 20.20
N GLU A 476 -10.78 -7.03 21.35
CA GLU A 476 -10.14 -5.78 21.80
C GLU A 476 -9.01 -5.35 20.84
N ASP A 477 -8.45 -6.31 20.10
CA ASP A 477 -7.42 -6.11 19.08
C ASP A 477 -8.02 -5.84 17.67
N GLN A 478 -9.32 -5.50 17.56
CA GLN A 478 -9.98 -5.31 16.25
C GLN A 478 -9.26 -4.27 15.39
N GLU A 479 -8.84 -3.14 15.96
CA GLU A 479 -8.12 -2.08 15.22
C GLU A 479 -6.78 -2.58 14.67
N ALA A 480 -5.99 -3.26 15.52
CA ALA A 480 -4.72 -3.86 15.12
C ALA A 480 -4.94 -4.91 14.01
N TYR A 481 -6.02 -5.69 14.09
CA TYR A 481 -6.34 -6.65 13.05
C TYR A 481 -6.66 -5.98 11.71
N VAL A 482 -7.50 -4.93 11.72
CA VAL A 482 -7.86 -4.17 10.51
C VAL A 482 -6.63 -3.54 9.86
N GLU A 483 -5.71 -3.00 10.66
CA GLU A 483 -4.45 -2.42 10.16
C GLU A 483 -3.61 -3.49 9.44
N HIS A 484 -3.40 -4.65 10.07
CA HIS A 484 -2.67 -5.75 9.46
C HIS A 484 -3.34 -6.25 8.17
N MET A 485 -4.68 -6.30 8.13
CA MET A 485 -5.44 -6.70 6.94
C MET A 485 -5.25 -5.78 5.74
N LYS A 486 -5.05 -4.48 5.96
CA LYS A 486 -4.67 -3.57 4.88
C LYS A 486 -3.34 -4.03 4.24
N GLY A 487 -2.36 -4.39 5.06
CA GLY A 487 -1.10 -4.97 4.61
C GLY A 487 -1.26 -6.31 3.88
N VAL A 488 -2.17 -7.18 4.33
CA VAL A 488 -2.49 -8.45 3.63
C VAL A 488 -3.00 -8.17 2.22
N ASN A 489 -3.99 -7.28 2.07
CA ASN A 489 -4.59 -6.98 0.78
C ASN A 489 -3.61 -6.40 -0.25
N GLU A 490 -2.66 -5.59 0.20
CA GLU A 490 -1.63 -4.99 -0.65
C GLU A 490 -0.55 -6.01 -1.08
N THR A 491 -0.27 -7.03 -0.26
CA THR A 491 0.84 -7.95 -0.49
C THR A 491 0.43 -9.27 -1.15
N VAL A 492 -0.81 -9.74 -0.95
CA VAL A 492 -1.28 -11.05 -1.45
C VAL A 492 -1.71 -11.02 -2.93
N GLY A 493 -1.76 -9.84 -3.57
CA GLY A 493 -2.15 -9.70 -4.99
C GLY A 493 -1.28 -10.50 -5.98
N GLY A 494 -0.08 -10.93 -5.60
CA GLY A 494 0.75 -11.85 -6.39
C GLY A 494 1.35 -11.21 -7.65
N PHE A 495 1.61 -9.91 -7.60
CA PHE A 495 2.28 -9.11 -8.64
C PHE A 495 3.55 -8.43 -8.10
N SER A 496 4.06 -8.83 -6.94
CA SER A 496 5.32 -8.30 -6.42
C SER A 496 6.50 -8.82 -7.26
N VAL A 497 7.61 -8.08 -7.31
CA VAL A 497 8.82 -8.51 -8.03
C VAL A 497 9.30 -9.88 -7.57
N SER A 498 9.15 -10.18 -6.28
CA SER A 498 9.50 -11.49 -5.71
C SER A 498 8.59 -12.63 -6.18
N ASP A 499 7.31 -12.35 -6.43
CA ASP A 499 6.39 -13.36 -6.99
C ASP A 499 6.64 -13.59 -8.48
N LEU A 500 7.11 -12.56 -9.20
CA LEU A 500 7.37 -12.63 -10.65
C LEU A 500 8.70 -13.32 -10.99
N TYR A 501 9.65 -13.35 -10.06
CA TYR A 501 10.96 -13.99 -10.19
C TYR A 501 11.25 -14.93 -9.01
N PRO A 502 10.45 -16.00 -8.82
CA PRO A 502 10.60 -16.89 -7.69
C PRO A 502 11.96 -17.61 -7.65
N SER A 503 12.68 -17.73 -8.78
CA SER A 503 14.02 -18.33 -8.80
C SER A 503 15.07 -17.50 -8.05
N VAL A 504 14.84 -16.19 -7.89
CA VAL A 504 15.80 -15.25 -7.29
C VAL A 504 15.37 -14.90 -5.86
N GLY A 505 15.57 -15.83 -4.93
CA GLY A 505 15.17 -15.67 -3.52
C GLY A 505 15.72 -14.42 -2.83
N LEU A 506 16.85 -13.87 -3.29
CA LEU A 506 17.43 -12.63 -2.76
C LEU A 506 16.51 -11.42 -2.95
N LEU A 507 15.64 -11.40 -3.97
CA LEU A 507 14.68 -10.32 -4.20
C LEU A 507 13.72 -10.15 -3.02
N GLN A 508 13.40 -11.24 -2.32
CA GLN A 508 12.52 -11.20 -1.15
C GLN A 508 13.13 -10.38 0.00
N VAL A 509 14.45 -10.39 0.10
CA VAL A 509 15.23 -9.66 1.11
C VAL A 509 15.50 -8.24 0.65
N ILE A 510 15.95 -8.04 -0.60
CA ILE A 510 16.27 -6.72 -1.16
C ILE A 510 15.05 -5.81 -1.19
N THR A 511 13.89 -6.32 -1.62
CA THR A 511 12.64 -5.53 -1.68
C THR A 511 12.02 -5.31 -0.30
N GLY A 512 12.54 -5.94 0.77
CA GLY A 512 11.98 -5.89 2.11
C GLY A 512 10.63 -6.59 2.27
N ILE A 513 10.08 -7.21 1.22
CA ILE A 513 8.76 -7.85 1.25
C ILE A 513 8.70 -8.98 2.28
N ARG A 514 9.78 -9.75 2.44
CA ARG A 514 9.84 -10.85 3.41
C ARG A 514 9.64 -10.34 4.84
N THR A 515 10.43 -9.34 5.24
CA THR A 515 10.31 -8.71 6.55
C THR A 515 8.91 -8.12 6.77
N ARG A 516 8.32 -7.52 5.73
CA ARG A 516 6.96 -6.96 5.78
C ARG A 516 5.91 -8.05 6.03
N VAL A 517 5.93 -9.15 5.28
CA VAL A 517 4.94 -10.24 5.43
C VAL A 517 5.15 -11.02 6.73
N GLU A 518 6.38 -11.16 7.21
CA GLU A 518 6.68 -11.77 8.52
C GLU A 518 6.14 -10.91 9.67
N LYS A 519 6.27 -9.57 9.60
CA LYS A 519 5.65 -8.66 10.58
C LYS A 519 4.12 -8.75 10.59
N ILE A 520 3.50 -8.78 9.40
CA ILE A 520 2.04 -8.96 9.28
C ILE A 520 1.62 -10.29 9.91
N HIS A 521 2.34 -11.37 9.59
CA HIS A 521 2.08 -12.70 10.15
C HIS A 521 2.19 -12.70 11.68
N GLN A 522 3.24 -12.12 12.26
CA GLN A 522 3.41 -12.04 13.72
C GLN A 522 2.26 -11.28 14.39
N GLY A 523 1.81 -10.18 13.79
CA GLY A 523 0.68 -9.40 14.28
C GLY A 523 -0.62 -10.20 14.28
N MET A 524 -0.93 -10.85 13.15
CA MET A 524 -2.10 -11.73 13.02
C MET A 524 -2.04 -12.93 13.96
N ASP A 525 -0.87 -13.56 14.08
CA ASP A 525 -0.68 -14.73 14.91
C ASP A 525 -0.93 -14.45 16.38
N ARG A 526 -0.47 -13.29 16.87
CA ARG A 526 -0.74 -12.84 18.24
C ARG A 526 -2.24 -12.75 18.51
N VAL A 527 -2.99 -12.08 17.63
CA VAL A 527 -4.44 -11.90 17.78
C VAL A 527 -5.16 -13.25 17.77
N LEU A 528 -4.84 -14.11 16.78
CA LEU A 528 -5.46 -15.42 16.64
C LEU A 528 -5.09 -16.37 17.79
N GLN A 529 -3.86 -16.28 18.30
CA GLN A 529 -3.42 -17.07 19.44
C GLN A 529 -4.19 -16.68 20.72
N ASN A 530 -4.36 -15.38 20.98
CA ASN A 530 -5.15 -14.89 22.11
C ASN A 530 -6.60 -15.44 22.03
N ILE A 531 -7.21 -15.36 20.86
CA ILE A 531 -8.57 -15.87 20.62
C ILE A 531 -8.64 -17.38 20.91
N VAL A 532 -7.73 -18.18 20.35
CA VAL A 532 -7.74 -19.64 20.54
C VAL A 532 -7.51 -20.01 22.01
N SER A 533 -6.60 -19.33 22.69
CA SER A 533 -6.33 -19.54 24.12
C SER A 533 -7.55 -19.23 24.98
N ASP A 534 -8.21 -18.08 24.76
CA ASP A 534 -9.41 -17.67 25.51
C ASP A 534 -10.54 -18.72 25.44
N HIS A 535 -10.76 -19.33 24.27
CA HIS A 535 -11.82 -20.35 24.11
C HIS A 535 -11.45 -21.67 24.79
N ARG A 536 -10.17 -22.02 24.82
CA ARG A 536 -9.68 -23.20 25.55
C ARG A 536 -9.87 -23.05 27.05
N ASP A 537 -9.57 -21.87 27.58
CA ASP A 537 -9.72 -21.58 29.01
C ASP A 537 -11.19 -21.57 29.44
N LYS A 538 -12.08 -21.02 28.61
CA LYS A 538 -13.54 -21.08 28.85
C LYS A 538 -14.09 -22.51 28.86
N THR A 539 -13.62 -23.38 27.97
CA THR A 539 -14.08 -24.78 27.92
C THR A 539 -13.78 -25.55 29.22
N LEU A 540 -12.83 -25.08 30.04
CA LEU A 540 -12.46 -25.67 31.33
C LEU A 540 -13.33 -25.18 32.51
N GLY A 541 -14.13 -24.12 32.33
CA GLY A 541 -15.00 -23.53 33.36
C GLY A 541 -16.45 -23.40 32.89
N ALA A 542 -17.27 -24.42 33.15
CA ALA A 542 -18.74 -24.48 33.08
C ALA A 542 -19.48 -23.51 32.11
N PHE A 543 -20.14 -24.07 31.08
CA PHE A 543 -21.08 -23.35 30.21
C PHE A 543 -22.21 -22.68 31.01
N GLY A 544 -22.33 -21.35 30.92
CA GLY A 544 -23.55 -20.63 31.30
C GLY A 544 -24.64 -20.75 30.23
N GLU A 545 -25.90 -20.52 30.59
CA GLU A 545 -27.06 -20.60 29.67
C GLU A 545 -27.02 -19.59 28.49
N GLU A 546 -26.08 -18.64 28.48
CA GLU A 546 -25.92 -17.61 27.43
C GLU A 546 -24.84 -17.90 26.36
N ASP A 547 -23.98 -18.92 26.54
CA ASP A 547 -22.88 -19.22 25.61
C ASP A 547 -23.35 -20.08 24.42
N ARG A 548 -23.65 -19.44 23.29
CA ARG A 548 -23.88 -20.13 22.01
C ARG A 548 -22.54 -20.53 21.36
N GLU A 549 -22.43 -21.79 20.93
CA GLU A 549 -21.28 -22.33 20.19
C GLU A 549 -20.93 -21.46 18.96
N ASP A 550 -19.73 -20.89 18.94
CA ASP A 550 -19.19 -20.12 17.81
C ASP A 550 -18.29 -20.98 16.88
N LEU A 551 -17.68 -20.36 15.86
CA LEU A 551 -16.90 -21.13 14.89
C LEU A 551 -15.54 -21.60 15.44
N VAL A 552 -14.97 -20.92 16.45
CA VAL A 552 -13.77 -21.42 17.15
C VAL A 552 -14.13 -22.67 17.94
N ASP A 553 -15.25 -22.67 18.67
CA ASP A 553 -15.71 -23.84 19.43
C ASP A 553 -15.91 -25.07 18.53
N VAL A 554 -16.53 -24.88 17.36
CA VAL A 554 -16.70 -25.96 16.37
C VAL A 554 -15.35 -26.52 15.91
N LEU A 555 -14.39 -25.66 15.59
CA LEU A 555 -13.07 -26.07 15.13
C LEU A 555 -12.29 -26.81 16.24
N LEU A 556 -12.34 -26.32 17.48
CA LEU A 556 -11.69 -26.96 18.63
C LEU A 556 -12.33 -28.32 18.96
N ARG A 557 -13.66 -28.43 18.84
CA ARG A 557 -14.38 -29.70 18.98
C ARG A 557 -13.95 -30.72 17.91
N LEU A 558 -13.89 -30.30 16.65
CA LEU A 558 -13.41 -31.15 15.54
C LEU A 558 -11.94 -31.55 15.71
N GLN A 559 -11.09 -30.63 16.19
CA GLN A 559 -9.71 -30.90 16.54
C GLN A 559 -9.59 -32.00 17.61
N LYS A 560 -10.45 -31.98 18.64
CA LYS A 560 -10.44 -32.95 19.73
C LYS A 560 -10.95 -34.35 19.33
N ASN A 561 -11.93 -34.42 18.43
CA ASN A 561 -12.54 -35.70 18.03
C ASN A 561 -11.56 -36.63 17.30
N GLY A 562 -10.56 -36.09 16.58
CA GLY A 562 -9.47 -36.89 15.99
C GLY A 562 -9.84 -37.75 14.77
N ASP A 563 -11.11 -37.81 14.37
CA ASP A 563 -11.61 -38.69 13.28
C ASP A 563 -11.33 -38.17 11.85
N LEU A 564 -10.47 -37.16 11.70
CA LEU A 564 -10.18 -36.52 10.42
C LEU A 564 -8.97 -37.16 9.73
N GLU A 565 -9.04 -37.35 8.41
CA GLU A 565 -7.90 -37.84 7.59
C GLU A 565 -6.67 -36.93 7.76
N HIS A 566 -6.91 -35.61 7.81
CA HIS A 566 -5.91 -34.58 8.08
C HIS A 566 -6.22 -33.92 9.43
N PRO A 567 -5.45 -34.19 10.50
CA PRO A 567 -5.71 -33.59 11.81
C PRO A 567 -5.66 -32.06 11.79
N LEU A 568 -6.57 -31.42 12.53
CA LEU A 568 -6.57 -29.97 12.71
C LEU A 568 -5.54 -29.59 13.79
N SER A 569 -4.34 -29.15 13.40
CA SER A 569 -3.41 -28.54 14.34
C SER A 569 -3.84 -27.10 14.69
N ASP A 570 -3.27 -26.52 15.74
CA ASP A 570 -3.52 -25.11 16.12
C ASP A 570 -3.21 -24.16 14.97
N THR A 571 -2.17 -24.48 14.20
CA THR A 571 -1.82 -23.77 12.98
C THR A 571 -2.96 -23.81 11.95
N VAL A 572 -3.59 -24.97 11.74
CA VAL A 572 -4.71 -25.13 10.81
C VAL A 572 -5.95 -24.40 11.31
N VAL A 573 -6.23 -24.45 12.62
CA VAL A 573 -7.32 -23.69 13.24
C VAL A 573 -7.11 -22.20 13.00
N LYS A 574 -5.95 -21.64 13.37
CA LYS A 574 -5.62 -20.22 13.16
C LYS A 574 -5.67 -19.83 11.68
N ALA A 575 -5.12 -20.65 10.79
CA ALA A 575 -5.17 -20.39 9.35
C ALA A 575 -6.62 -20.37 8.81
N THR A 576 -7.48 -21.25 9.30
CA THR A 576 -8.91 -21.30 8.92
C THR A 576 -9.67 -20.08 9.40
N LEU A 577 -9.42 -19.64 10.65
CA LEU A 577 -10.01 -18.42 11.21
C LEU A 577 -9.57 -17.18 10.43
N LEU A 578 -8.28 -17.08 10.10
CA LEU A 578 -7.74 -16.00 9.28
C LEU A 578 -8.43 -15.94 7.90
N ASP A 579 -8.57 -17.08 7.24
CA ASP A 579 -9.25 -17.19 5.94
C ASP A 579 -10.69 -16.66 5.99
N ILE A 580 -11.50 -17.14 6.95
CA ILE A 580 -12.91 -16.76 7.04
C ILE A 580 -13.05 -15.29 7.47
N PHE A 581 -12.23 -14.84 8.41
CA PHE A 581 -12.29 -13.47 8.90
C PHE A 581 -11.94 -12.46 7.79
N SER A 582 -10.83 -12.69 7.09
CA SER A 582 -10.37 -11.89 5.97
C SER A 582 -11.41 -11.88 4.83
N ALA A 583 -11.80 -13.07 4.36
CA ALA A 583 -12.70 -13.19 3.21
C ALA A 583 -14.11 -12.64 3.50
N GLY A 584 -14.63 -12.85 4.71
CA GLY A 584 -15.96 -12.42 5.10
C GLY A 584 -16.08 -10.91 5.36
N SER A 585 -15.03 -10.28 5.88
CA SER A 585 -15.08 -8.87 6.29
C SER A 585 -14.80 -7.94 5.10
N ASP A 586 -13.66 -8.11 4.45
CA ASP A 586 -13.14 -7.14 3.49
C ASP A 586 -13.96 -7.09 2.18
N THR A 587 -14.42 -8.26 1.72
CA THR A 587 -15.25 -8.33 0.51
C THR A 587 -16.64 -7.75 0.74
N SER A 588 -17.24 -7.99 1.91
CA SER A 588 -18.56 -7.49 2.29
C SER A 588 -18.56 -5.97 2.47
N SER A 589 -17.56 -5.42 3.16
CA SER A 589 -17.46 -3.96 3.31
C SER A 589 -17.22 -3.26 1.98
N THR A 590 -16.37 -3.85 1.13
CA THR A 590 -16.06 -3.34 -0.21
C THR A 590 -17.33 -3.27 -1.08
N ILE A 591 -18.14 -4.32 -1.10
CA ILE A 591 -19.36 -4.31 -1.93
C ILE A 591 -20.42 -3.36 -1.36
N MET A 592 -20.59 -3.26 -0.04
CA MET A 592 -21.51 -2.25 0.54
C MET A 592 -21.12 -0.83 0.16
N ASN A 593 -19.81 -0.54 0.16
CA ASN A 593 -19.27 0.74 -0.26
C ASN A 593 -19.56 1.03 -1.74
N TRP A 594 -19.31 0.06 -2.62
CA TRP A 594 -19.64 0.19 -4.05
C TRP A 594 -21.14 0.35 -4.29
N VAL A 595 -22.00 -0.34 -3.54
CA VAL A 595 -23.46 -0.19 -3.67
C VAL A 595 -23.86 1.24 -3.32
N MET A 596 -23.46 1.75 -2.14
CA MET A 596 -23.81 3.11 -1.75
C MET A 596 -23.22 4.16 -2.68
N SER A 597 -22.02 3.92 -3.23
CA SER A 597 -21.40 4.81 -4.22
C SER A 597 -22.20 4.88 -5.52
N GLU A 598 -22.64 3.73 -6.05
CA GLU A 598 -23.48 3.68 -7.24
C GLU A 598 -24.88 4.26 -7.00
N LEU A 599 -25.48 4.01 -5.83
CA LEU A 599 -26.79 4.58 -5.50
C LEU A 599 -26.73 6.11 -5.40
N VAL A 600 -25.72 6.66 -4.74
CA VAL A 600 -25.56 8.12 -4.63
C VAL A 600 -25.26 8.75 -5.99
N LYS A 601 -24.46 8.09 -6.84
CA LYS A 601 -24.19 8.54 -8.21
C LYS A 601 -25.42 8.46 -9.13
N ASN A 602 -26.37 7.56 -8.82
CA ASN A 602 -27.60 7.32 -9.58
C ASN A 602 -28.87 7.57 -8.71
N PRO A 603 -29.26 8.83 -8.45
CA PRO A 603 -30.35 9.15 -7.51
C PRO A 603 -31.70 8.50 -7.83
N GLU A 604 -32.02 8.28 -9.10
CA GLU A 604 -33.26 7.60 -9.50
C GLU A 604 -33.31 6.16 -8.99
N VAL A 605 -32.18 5.45 -9.01
CA VAL A 605 -32.05 4.09 -8.47
C VAL A 605 -32.13 4.13 -6.94
N MET A 606 -31.47 5.11 -6.30
CA MET A 606 -31.55 5.32 -4.84
C MET A 606 -33.01 5.47 -4.39
N VAL A 607 -33.78 6.35 -5.04
CA VAL A 607 -35.19 6.58 -4.68
C VAL A 607 -36.02 5.31 -4.85
N LYS A 608 -35.82 4.56 -5.93
CA LYS A 608 -36.53 3.29 -6.16
C LYS A 608 -36.23 2.25 -5.07
N VAL A 609 -34.96 2.04 -4.72
CA VAL A 609 -34.59 1.04 -3.71
C VAL A 609 -35.01 1.45 -2.30
N GLN A 610 -34.90 2.73 -1.94
CA GLN A 610 -35.42 3.23 -0.66
C GLN A 610 -36.94 3.05 -0.59
N SER A 611 -37.66 3.32 -1.68
CA SER A 611 -39.11 3.14 -1.76
C SER A 611 -39.52 1.67 -1.58
N GLU A 612 -38.78 0.72 -2.19
CA GLU A 612 -39.02 -0.71 -1.97
C GLU A 612 -38.82 -1.09 -0.50
N VAL A 613 -37.66 -0.73 0.06
CA VAL A 613 -37.26 -1.07 1.44
C VAL A 613 -38.30 -0.50 2.43
N ARG A 614 -38.63 0.78 2.34
CA ARG A 614 -39.59 1.45 3.23
C ARG A 614 -40.99 0.88 3.09
N ARG A 615 -41.47 0.64 1.87
CA ARG A 615 -42.79 0.00 1.65
C ARG A 615 -42.92 -1.35 2.36
N ILE A 616 -41.86 -2.15 2.41
CA ILE A 616 -41.88 -3.48 3.05
C ILE A 616 -41.81 -3.38 4.58
N PHE A 617 -41.03 -2.44 5.13
CA PHE A 617 -40.73 -2.40 6.57
C PHE A 617 -41.40 -1.28 7.37
N ASP A 618 -41.97 -0.24 6.74
CA ASP A 618 -42.57 0.91 7.44
C ASP A 618 -43.65 0.48 8.44
N GLY A 619 -44.44 -0.55 8.10
CA GLY A 619 -45.47 -1.09 9.01
C GLY A 619 -44.91 -1.70 10.29
N LYS A 620 -43.64 -2.14 10.29
CA LYS A 620 -42.92 -2.68 11.46
C LYS A 620 -42.09 -1.62 12.18
N GLY A 621 -41.63 -0.59 11.46
CA GLY A 621 -40.73 0.44 12.00
C GLY A 621 -39.27 0.00 12.16
N TYR A 622 -38.94 -1.22 11.75
CA TYR A 622 -37.57 -1.77 11.74
C TYR A 622 -37.41 -2.77 10.61
N VAL A 623 -36.17 -2.98 10.17
CA VAL A 623 -35.84 -3.97 9.14
C VAL A 623 -35.78 -5.36 9.78
N ASP A 624 -36.69 -6.24 9.35
CA ASP A 624 -36.75 -7.62 9.80
C ASP A 624 -35.99 -8.54 8.83
N GLU A 625 -34.96 -9.23 9.32
CA GLU A 625 -34.17 -10.17 8.52
C GLU A 625 -35.03 -11.24 7.82
N THR A 626 -36.17 -11.64 8.42
CA THR A 626 -37.05 -12.67 7.82
C THR A 626 -37.71 -12.24 6.53
N ASP A 627 -37.93 -10.94 6.31
CA ASP A 627 -38.59 -10.43 5.10
C ASP A 627 -37.59 -9.83 4.09
N ILE A 628 -36.27 -9.92 4.33
CA ILE A 628 -35.25 -9.47 3.36
C ILE A 628 -35.45 -10.09 1.99
N HIS A 629 -35.99 -11.32 1.94
CA HIS A 629 -36.23 -12.01 0.69
C HIS A 629 -37.20 -11.32 -0.27
N GLU A 630 -38.04 -10.42 0.25
CA GLU A 630 -38.97 -9.59 -0.53
C GLU A 630 -38.31 -8.37 -1.20
N LEU A 631 -37.07 -8.02 -0.83
CA LEU A 631 -36.31 -6.88 -1.38
C LEU A 631 -35.70 -7.22 -2.76
N LYS A 632 -36.56 -7.43 -3.75
CA LYS A 632 -36.18 -7.89 -5.09
C LYS A 632 -35.35 -6.84 -5.85
N TYR A 633 -35.68 -5.56 -5.73
CA TYR A 633 -34.93 -4.48 -6.36
C TYR A 633 -33.60 -4.22 -5.66
N LEU A 634 -33.52 -4.27 -4.32
CA LEU A 634 -32.24 -4.22 -3.60
C LEU A 634 -31.30 -5.34 -4.06
N ARG A 635 -31.81 -6.56 -4.24
CA ARG A 635 -31.03 -7.68 -4.79
C ARG A 635 -30.55 -7.41 -6.20
N ALA A 636 -31.40 -6.83 -7.05
CA ALA A 636 -31.02 -6.44 -8.40
C ALA A 636 -29.91 -5.37 -8.39
N VAL A 637 -29.98 -4.40 -7.48
CA VAL A 637 -28.93 -3.39 -7.24
C VAL A 637 -27.63 -4.07 -6.83
N ILE A 638 -27.65 -4.95 -5.83
CA ILE A 638 -26.46 -5.67 -5.35
C ILE A 638 -25.85 -6.51 -6.47
N LYS A 639 -26.66 -7.24 -7.26
CA LYS A 639 -26.19 -8.03 -8.40
C LYS A 639 -25.52 -7.14 -9.46
N GLU A 640 -26.11 -6.00 -9.79
CA GLU A 640 -25.54 -5.05 -10.74
C GLU A 640 -24.24 -4.42 -10.23
N THR A 641 -24.17 -4.11 -8.93
CA THR A 641 -22.92 -3.66 -8.31
C THR A 641 -21.87 -4.76 -8.32
N LEU A 642 -22.20 -6.03 -8.04
CA LEU A 642 -21.24 -7.14 -8.12
C LEU A 642 -20.74 -7.38 -9.56
N ARG A 643 -21.57 -7.14 -10.57
CA ARG A 643 -21.20 -7.24 -11.99
C ARG A 643 -20.19 -6.15 -12.36
N MET A 644 -20.45 -4.92 -11.93
CA MET A 644 -19.63 -3.75 -12.24
C MET A 644 -18.39 -3.65 -11.35
N HIS A 645 -18.51 -3.98 -10.08
CA HIS A 645 -17.46 -3.80 -9.07
C HIS A 645 -17.25 -5.10 -8.30
N PRO A 646 -16.86 -6.21 -8.96
CA PRO A 646 -16.55 -7.45 -8.27
C PRO A 646 -15.38 -7.19 -7.30
N PRO A 647 -15.54 -7.42 -5.98
CA PRO A 647 -14.48 -7.12 -5.02
C PRO A 647 -13.15 -7.80 -5.39
N ALA A 648 -13.17 -9.04 -5.87
CA ALA A 648 -12.00 -9.71 -6.43
C ALA A 648 -12.12 -9.78 -7.98
N PRO A 649 -11.63 -8.78 -8.74
CA PRO A 649 -11.83 -8.71 -10.19
C PRO A 649 -11.16 -9.86 -10.96
N PHE A 650 -10.13 -10.47 -10.37
CA PHE A 650 -9.41 -11.62 -10.89
C PHE A 650 -9.81 -12.95 -10.25
N LEU A 651 -10.82 -12.90 -9.38
CA LEU A 651 -11.07 -13.95 -8.39
C LEU A 651 -9.77 -14.25 -7.61
N LEU A 652 -9.66 -15.44 -7.03
CA LEU A 652 -8.37 -15.96 -6.59
C LEU A 652 -7.69 -16.69 -7.76
N PRO A 653 -6.41 -16.37 -8.08
CA PRO A 653 -5.67 -17.02 -9.14
C PRO A 653 -5.66 -18.54 -9.03
N ARG A 654 -5.67 -19.20 -10.18
CA ARG A 654 -5.59 -20.66 -10.32
C ARG A 654 -4.22 -21.06 -10.85
N GLU A 655 -3.87 -22.33 -10.72
CA GLU A 655 -2.68 -22.91 -11.33
C GLU A 655 -3.09 -24.16 -12.10
N CYS A 656 -2.58 -24.29 -13.32
CA CYS A 656 -2.73 -25.47 -14.15
C CYS A 656 -1.85 -26.61 -13.61
N SER A 657 -2.42 -27.73 -13.14
CA SER A 657 -1.65 -28.82 -12.55
C SER A 657 -0.87 -29.64 -13.57
N GLU A 658 -1.41 -29.77 -14.78
CA GLU A 658 -0.87 -30.57 -15.87
C GLU A 658 -1.12 -29.88 -17.21
N LYS A 659 -0.45 -30.35 -18.27
CA LYS A 659 -0.66 -29.79 -19.62
C LYS A 659 -2.11 -30.04 -20.05
N CYS A 660 -2.78 -28.99 -20.53
CA CYS A 660 -4.18 -29.01 -20.96
C CYS A 660 -4.33 -28.36 -22.34
N GLU A 661 -5.35 -28.72 -23.11
CA GLU A 661 -5.70 -28.04 -24.36
C GLU A 661 -7.06 -27.35 -24.20
N ILE A 662 -7.14 -26.07 -24.53
CA ILE A 662 -8.37 -25.27 -24.54
C ILE A 662 -8.48 -24.58 -25.91
N ASN A 663 -9.57 -24.83 -26.63
CA ASN A 663 -9.81 -24.25 -27.97
C ASN A 663 -8.63 -24.42 -28.96
N GLY A 664 -7.98 -25.58 -28.94
CA GLY A 664 -6.82 -25.86 -29.79
C GLY A 664 -5.50 -25.22 -29.33
N TYR A 665 -5.53 -24.46 -28.23
CA TYR A 665 -4.34 -23.92 -27.58
C TYR A 665 -3.87 -24.79 -26.44
N GLU A 666 -2.56 -24.99 -26.35
CA GLU A 666 -1.91 -25.69 -25.27
C GLU A 666 -1.65 -24.76 -24.08
N ILE A 667 -2.11 -25.17 -22.91
CA ILE A 667 -1.86 -24.52 -21.62
C ILE A 667 -0.79 -25.34 -20.88
N PRO A 668 0.42 -24.78 -20.67
CA PRO A 668 1.47 -25.49 -19.95
C PRO A 668 1.09 -25.77 -18.49
N ALA A 669 1.57 -26.89 -17.96
CA ALA A 669 1.54 -27.14 -16.52
C ALA A 669 2.26 -26.00 -15.77
N LYS A 670 1.84 -25.74 -14.53
CA LYS A 670 2.33 -24.64 -13.68
C LYS A 670 2.04 -23.22 -14.19
N SER A 671 1.23 -23.07 -15.23
CA SER A 671 0.75 -21.75 -15.64
C SER A 671 -0.16 -21.15 -14.56
N LYS A 672 0.12 -19.91 -14.16
CA LYS A 672 -0.80 -19.08 -13.37
C LYS A 672 -1.99 -18.72 -14.26
N VAL A 673 -3.21 -18.93 -13.79
CA VAL A 673 -4.44 -18.64 -14.55
C VAL A 673 -5.24 -17.57 -13.80
N ILE A 674 -5.47 -16.45 -14.47
CA ILE A 674 -6.26 -15.32 -13.99
C ILE A 674 -7.58 -15.32 -14.73
N VAL A 675 -8.70 -15.35 -14.00
CA VAL A 675 -10.04 -15.20 -14.57
C VAL A 675 -10.51 -13.78 -14.28
N ASN A 676 -10.56 -12.95 -15.32
CA ASN A 676 -10.94 -11.54 -15.22
C ASN A 676 -12.46 -11.38 -15.18
N ALA A 677 -13.04 -11.63 -14.01
CA ALA A 677 -14.47 -11.44 -13.75
C ALA A 677 -14.94 -10.00 -14.02
N TRP A 678 -14.05 -9.00 -13.85
CA TRP A 678 -14.35 -7.61 -14.18
C TRP A 678 -14.57 -7.40 -15.69
N ALA A 679 -13.75 -8.04 -16.53
CA ALA A 679 -13.92 -8.01 -17.98
C ALA A 679 -15.18 -8.76 -18.43
N ILE A 680 -15.41 -9.97 -17.88
CA ILE A 680 -16.58 -10.80 -18.18
C ILE A 680 -17.88 -10.10 -17.81
N GLY A 681 -17.90 -9.44 -16.64
CA GLY A 681 -19.03 -8.63 -16.20
C GLY A 681 -19.32 -7.43 -17.11
N ARG A 682 -18.41 -7.05 -18.01
CA ARG A 682 -18.55 -5.93 -18.97
C ARG A 682 -18.52 -6.37 -20.43
N ASP A 683 -18.67 -7.65 -20.71
CA ASP A 683 -18.69 -8.15 -22.08
C ASP A 683 -20.01 -7.75 -22.77
N PRO A 684 -19.98 -6.91 -23.83
CA PRO A 684 -21.18 -6.53 -24.56
C PRO A 684 -21.89 -7.69 -25.26
N ASN A 685 -21.24 -8.85 -25.42
CA ASN A 685 -21.88 -10.05 -25.97
C ASN A 685 -22.91 -10.67 -25.00
N HIS A 686 -22.79 -10.40 -23.70
CA HIS A 686 -23.70 -10.91 -22.67
C HIS A 686 -24.49 -9.81 -21.96
N TRP A 687 -23.99 -8.57 -21.96
CA TRP A 687 -24.56 -7.46 -21.21
C TRP A 687 -24.93 -6.29 -22.12
N ASN A 688 -26.22 -6.07 -22.35
CA ASN A 688 -26.69 -4.87 -23.05
C ASN A 688 -26.36 -3.60 -22.23
N GLU A 689 -25.85 -2.56 -22.89
CA GLU A 689 -25.31 -1.35 -22.26
C GLU A 689 -24.36 -1.71 -21.11
N ALA A 690 -23.36 -2.57 -21.37
CA ALA A 690 -22.51 -3.21 -20.36
C ALA A 690 -21.85 -2.24 -19.35
N GLU A 691 -21.53 -1.02 -19.77
CA GLU A 691 -20.88 -0.01 -18.90
C GLU A 691 -21.88 0.81 -18.07
N LYS A 692 -23.19 0.69 -18.32
CA LYS A 692 -24.24 1.41 -17.60
C LYS A 692 -24.65 0.63 -16.35
N PHE A 693 -24.75 1.33 -15.23
CA PHE A 693 -25.38 0.82 -14.02
C PHE A 693 -26.90 0.75 -14.21
N TYR A 694 -27.42 -0.45 -14.45
CA TYR A 694 -28.83 -0.69 -14.78
C TYR A 694 -29.37 -1.93 -14.04
N PRO A 695 -29.76 -1.79 -12.75
CA PRO A 695 -30.24 -2.90 -11.92
C PRO A 695 -31.45 -3.65 -12.49
N GLU A 696 -32.32 -2.96 -13.23
CA GLU A 696 -33.54 -3.55 -13.81
C GLU A 696 -33.26 -4.79 -14.67
N ARG A 697 -32.05 -4.95 -15.21
CA ARG A 697 -31.63 -6.16 -15.93
C ARG A 697 -31.70 -7.45 -15.11
N PHE A 698 -31.76 -7.35 -13.77
CA PHE A 698 -31.80 -8.49 -12.87
C PHE A 698 -33.19 -8.79 -12.28
N LEU A 699 -34.21 -7.96 -12.52
CA LEU A 699 -35.54 -8.15 -11.92
C LEU A 699 -36.29 -9.37 -12.47
N GLU A 700 -36.20 -9.60 -13.78
CA GLU A 700 -36.85 -10.73 -14.47
C GLU A 700 -35.83 -11.73 -15.03
N SER A 701 -34.59 -11.65 -14.54
CA SER A 701 -33.49 -12.49 -15.00
C SER A 701 -33.32 -13.72 -14.11
N SER A 702 -33.14 -14.89 -14.74
CA SER A 702 -32.75 -16.12 -14.06
C SER A 702 -31.25 -16.15 -13.70
N ILE A 703 -30.46 -15.15 -14.11
CA ILE A 703 -29.03 -15.10 -13.86
C ILE A 703 -28.76 -15.05 -12.35
N ASP A 704 -27.98 -16.00 -11.86
CA ASP A 704 -27.53 -16.07 -10.47
C ASP A 704 -26.00 -16.19 -10.39
N TYR A 705 -25.49 -16.05 -9.17
CA TYR A 705 -24.05 -16.11 -8.87
C TYR A 705 -23.64 -17.44 -8.24
N LYS A 706 -24.43 -18.52 -8.43
CA LYS A 706 -24.19 -19.84 -7.84
C LYS A 706 -23.21 -20.70 -8.67
N GLY A 707 -22.61 -20.11 -9.70
CA GLY A 707 -21.55 -20.73 -10.52
C GLY A 707 -22.04 -21.52 -11.73
N GLY A 708 -23.32 -21.40 -12.10
CA GLY A 708 -23.87 -21.97 -13.34
C GLY A 708 -23.79 -21.02 -14.54
N GLU A 709 -23.89 -19.71 -14.28
CA GLU A 709 -23.96 -18.66 -15.31
C GLU A 709 -22.61 -17.93 -15.44
N PHE A 710 -21.80 -18.32 -16.43
CA PHE A 710 -20.41 -17.87 -16.53
C PHE A 710 -20.23 -16.39 -16.93
N GLN A 711 -21.29 -15.77 -17.47
CA GLN A 711 -21.36 -14.33 -17.69
C GLN A 711 -21.44 -13.54 -16.37
N PHE A 712 -21.78 -14.19 -15.24
CA PHE A 712 -21.92 -13.57 -13.92
C PHE A 712 -21.30 -14.42 -12.79
N ILE A 713 -19.99 -14.25 -12.57
CA ILE A 713 -19.19 -15.08 -11.65
C ILE A 713 -18.52 -14.28 -10.52
N PRO A 714 -19.20 -13.37 -9.80
CA PRO A 714 -18.56 -12.55 -8.76
C PRO A 714 -18.01 -13.37 -7.59
N PHE A 715 -18.51 -14.60 -7.38
CA PHE A 715 -18.04 -15.55 -6.37
C PHE A 715 -17.19 -16.70 -6.95
N GLY A 716 -16.83 -16.61 -8.23
CA GLY A 716 -16.21 -17.68 -8.99
C GLY A 716 -17.16 -18.84 -9.31
N ALA A 717 -16.59 -19.95 -9.75
CA ALA A 717 -17.31 -21.18 -10.10
C ALA A 717 -16.42 -22.42 -9.85
N GLY A 718 -16.99 -23.61 -10.08
CA GLY A 718 -16.30 -24.88 -9.94
C GLY A 718 -16.00 -25.27 -8.49
N ARG A 719 -15.04 -26.15 -8.28
CA ARG A 719 -14.65 -26.62 -6.93
C ARG A 719 -14.22 -25.49 -6.00
N ARG A 720 -13.62 -24.44 -6.56
CA ARG A 720 -13.11 -23.28 -5.82
C ARG A 720 -14.13 -22.14 -5.68
N ILE A 721 -15.41 -22.36 -6.00
CA ILE A 721 -16.47 -21.37 -5.76
C ILE A 721 -16.49 -20.93 -4.28
N CYS A 722 -16.77 -19.66 -4.02
CA CYS A 722 -16.82 -19.13 -2.65
C CYS A 722 -17.71 -20.00 -1.73
N PRO A 723 -17.22 -20.46 -0.57
CA PRO A 723 -18.04 -21.19 0.40
C PRO A 723 -18.92 -20.25 1.24
N GLY A 724 -18.55 -18.97 1.33
CA GLY A 724 -19.20 -17.97 2.18
C GLY A 724 -20.30 -17.16 1.50
N ILE A 725 -20.84 -17.59 0.34
CA ILE A 725 -21.84 -16.83 -0.43
C ILE A 725 -23.04 -16.43 0.44
N ASN A 726 -23.62 -17.39 1.16
CA ASN A 726 -24.82 -17.15 1.96
C ASN A 726 -24.53 -16.17 3.12
N LEU A 727 -23.40 -16.32 3.79
CA LEU A 727 -22.98 -15.43 4.88
C LEU A 727 -22.73 -14.01 4.37
N GLY A 728 -21.99 -13.87 3.27
CA GLY A 728 -21.67 -12.57 2.69
C GLY A 728 -22.92 -11.84 2.20
N ILE A 729 -23.77 -12.52 1.42
CA ILE A 729 -24.97 -11.89 0.85
C ILE A 729 -25.96 -11.47 1.92
N VAL A 730 -26.24 -12.29 2.95
CA VAL A 730 -27.18 -11.88 4.01
C VAL A 730 -26.64 -10.68 4.79
N ASN A 731 -25.33 -10.63 5.07
CA ASN A 731 -24.72 -9.50 5.76
C ASN A 731 -24.83 -8.21 4.91
N VAL A 732 -24.57 -8.29 3.60
CA VAL A 732 -24.64 -7.16 2.68
C VAL A 732 -26.09 -6.68 2.50
N GLU A 733 -27.02 -7.59 2.19
CA GLU A 733 -28.45 -7.27 2.02
C GLU A 733 -29.02 -6.61 3.27
N PHE A 734 -28.77 -7.20 4.45
CA PHE A 734 -29.35 -6.70 5.68
C PHE A 734 -28.77 -5.35 6.10
N SER A 735 -27.46 -5.15 5.91
CA SER A 735 -26.80 -3.88 6.24
C SER A 735 -27.27 -2.75 5.34
N LEU A 736 -27.37 -2.99 4.03
CA LEU A 736 -27.86 -2.01 3.07
C LEU A 736 -29.34 -1.69 3.29
N ALA A 737 -30.17 -2.69 3.58
CA ALA A 737 -31.57 -2.47 3.90
C ALA A 737 -31.73 -1.54 5.10
N ASN A 738 -30.94 -1.71 6.17
CA ASN A 738 -30.96 -0.81 7.33
C ASN A 738 -30.53 0.62 6.97
N LEU A 739 -29.47 0.80 6.18
CA LEU A 739 -29.02 2.13 5.74
C LEU A 739 -30.07 2.85 4.88
N LEU A 740 -30.74 2.12 4.00
CA LEU A 740 -31.73 2.67 3.06
C LEU A 740 -33.10 2.90 3.73
N PHE A 741 -33.44 2.08 4.72
CA PHE A 741 -34.64 2.25 5.52
C PHE A 741 -34.55 3.52 6.38
N HIS A 742 -33.50 3.62 7.21
CA HIS A 742 -33.40 4.64 8.25
C HIS A 742 -32.96 6.02 7.76
N PHE A 743 -32.22 6.10 6.64
CA PHE A 743 -31.60 7.35 6.21
C PHE A 743 -31.86 7.70 4.76
N ASP A 744 -32.03 8.99 4.51
CA ASP A 744 -31.72 9.62 3.23
C ASP A 744 -30.25 10.07 3.23
N TRP A 745 -29.62 10.07 2.05
CA TRP A 745 -28.18 10.28 1.92
C TRP A 745 -27.89 11.47 1.02
N LYS A 746 -27.08 12.41 1.50
CA LYS A 746 -26.59 13.55 0.71
C LYS A 746 -25.08 13.51 0.53
N LEU A 747 -24.62 14.02 -0.61
CA LEU A 747 -23.22 14.32 -0.82
C LEU A 747 -22.80 15.57 -0.01
N PRO A 748 -21.55 15.63 0.46
CA PRO A 748 -20.98 16.86 1.02
C PRO A 748 -21.04 18.02 0.02
N GLN A 749 -21.16 19.26 0.50
CA GLN A 749 -21.30 20.46 -0.34
C GLN A 749 -20.15 20.65 -1.34
N ALA A 750 -18.96 20.09 -1.07
CA ALA A 750 -17.83 20.14 -1.98
C ALA A 750 -18.07 19.39 -3.32
N ILE A 751 -19.07 18.50 -3.38
CA ILE A 751 -19.43 17.74 -4.57
C ILE A 751 -20.74 18.31 -5.13
N ASN A 752 -20.65 19.02 -6.26
CA ASN A 752 -21.76 19.78 -6.83
C ASN A 752 -22.82 18.88 -7.50
N ARG A 753 -22.41 17.77 -8.12
CA ARG A 753 -23.32 16.84 -8.82
C ARG A 753 -23.01 15.39 -8.46
N PRO A 754 -24.02 14.51 -8.40
CA PRO A 754 -23.81 13.06 -8.22
C PRO A 754 -22.79 12.45 -9.19
N GLN A 755 -22.75 12.94 -10.43
CA GLN A 755 -21.84 12.47 -11.47
C GLN A 755 -20.37 12.83 -11.22
N ASP A 756 -20.11 13.82 -10.36
CA ASP A 756 -18.77 14.26 -9.98
C ASP A 756 -18.17 13.41 -8.84
N LEU A 757 -18.92 12.43 -8.32
CA LEU A 757 -18.41 11.49 -7.31
C LEU A 757 -17.23 10.69 -7.88
N ASP A 758 -16.09 10.76 -7.19
CA ASP A 758 -14.88 10.04 -7.59
C ASP A 758 -15.04 8.51 -7.45
N MET A 759 -15.07 7.82 -8.59
CA MET A 759 -15.18 6.36 -8.70
C MET A 759 -13.83 5.69 -8.99
N THR A 760 -12.70 6.38 -8.79
CA THR A 760 -11.38 5.81 -9.01
C THR A 760 -11.13 4.61 -8.08
N GLU A 761 -10.46 3.60 -8.64
CA GLU A 761 -10.20 2.32 -8.00
C GLU A 761 -8.77 2.28 -7.46
N SER A 762 -8.60 1.62 -6.31
CA SER A 762 -7.31 1.13 -5.83
C SER A 762 -7.24 -0.38 -6.05
N PHE A 763 -6.19 -0.85 -6.74
CA PHE A 763 -6.00 -2.25 -7.05
C PHE A 763 -5.28 -2.99 -5.91
N GLY A 764 -5.72 -4.23 -5.65
CA GLY A 764 -5.15 -5.13 -4.65
C GLY A 764 -5.78 -6.52 -4.80
N LEU A 765 -5.68 -7.36 -3.76
CA LEU A 765 -6.46 -8.61 -3.72
C LEU A 765 -7.96 -8.33 -3.86
N THR A 766 -8.43 -7.28 -3.19
CA THR A 766 -9.74 -6.66 -3.40
C THR A 766 -9.60 -5.29 -4.05
N VAL A 767 -10.50 -4.95 -4.99
CA VAL A 767 -10.57 -3.63 -5.61
C VAL A 767 -11.57 -2.76 -4.88
N LYS A 768 -11.07 -1.68 -4.32
CA LYS A 768 -11.83 -0.73 -3.51
C LYS A 768 -11.84 0.63 -4.17
N ARG A 769 -12.70 1.54 -3.69
CA ARG A 769 -12.55 2.95 -3.99
C ARG A 769 -11.20 3.44 -3.48
N LYS A 770 -10.53 4.28 -4.27
CA LYS A 770 -9.26 4.90 -3.90
C LYS A 770 -9.43 5.90 -2.76
N HIS A 771 -10.55 6.61 -2.76
CA HIS A 771 -10.91 7.60 -1.76
C HIS A 771 -12.17 7.17 -1.02
N ASP A 772 -12.22 7.49 0.27
CA ASP A 772 -13.32 7.09 1.13
C ASP A 772 -14.64 7.77 0.72
N LEU A 773 -15.75 7.02 0.86
CA LEU A 773 -17.10 7.52 0.66
C LEU A 773 -17.53 8.29 1.91
N VAL A 774 -17.61 9.61 1.79
CA VAL A 774 -18.15 10.50 2.83
C VAL A 774 -19.54 10.96 2.43
N LEU A 775 -20.53 10.76 3.30
CA LEU A 775 -21.93 11.14 3.06
C LEU A 775 -22.55 11.78 4.31
N ILE A 776 -23.62 12.55 4.12
CA ILE A 776 -24.40 13.16 5.18
C ILE A 776 -25.71 12.36 5.34
N PRO A 777 -25.93 11.67 6.47
CA PRO A 777 -27.18 10.98 6.75
C PRO A 777 -28.26 11.98 7.20
N ILE A 778 -29.50 11.74 6.76
CA ILE A 778 -30.70 12.45 7.20
C ILE A 778 -31.70 11.41 7.64
N SER A 779 -32.17 11.48 8.89
CA SER A 779 -33.07 10.47 9.43
C SER A 779 -34.41 10.53 8.71
N HIS A 780 -34.84 9.40 8.14
CA HIS A 780 -36.15 9.30 7.48
C HIS A 780 -37.29 9.32 8.50
N HIS A 781 -37.06 8.71 9.68
CA HIS A 781 -37.97 8.74 10.81
C HIS A 781 -37.43 9.68 11.91
N SER A 782 -37.50 10.99 11.68
CA SER A 782 -37.34 11.95 12.78
C SER A 782 -38.60 11.89 13.67
N ALA A 783 -38.43 11.43 14.91
CA ALA A 783 -39.35 11.55 16.05
C ALA A 783 -40.86 11.34 15.76
N LYS A 784 -41.30 10.08 15.77
CA LYS A 784 -42.64 9.72 16.28
C LYS A 784 -42.52 8.66 17.38
N ASN A 785 -41.89 9.06 18.48
CA ASN A 785 -42.29 8.84 19.88
C ASN A 785 -41.11 9.10 20.81
#